data_AF-A0A420IBV3-F1
#
_entry.id   AF-A0A420IBV3-F1
#
_cell.length_a   1.000
_cell.length_b   1.000
_cell.length_c   1.000
_cell.angle_alpha   90.00
_cell.angle_beta   90.00
_cell.angle_gamma   90.00
#
_symmetry.space_group_name_H-M   'P 1'
#
loop_
_entity.id
_entity.type
_entity.pdbx_description
1 polymer ?
#
loop_
_entity_poly.entity_id
_entity_poly.type
_entity_poly.pdbx_seq_one_letter_code
_entity_poly.pdbx_strand_id
1 'polypeptide(L)'
;MSLLPHVAPYPKPDWKNHLSPEEWEACLDSWITIGRVYLALSDSDFRKYCVQDVSLLAFINSFVTTMALSNELPVMGDSSKLKSLHKTSYFLSHRFLDSKDPLNFLPSWGFLADASKVFGPKNTRKLYSLAYTNHCSTLESSMKSLKIFLTRELDAGVNGDLIQVESQLRRLNYLLRACPNVSTFFMVGIDFLDALITGYKITNPSLRKVIISNMYLCLIGLAEGQYPNLSLLIDQLFSLKAAAEAHRDGNSFVNDSLVPELVTVTPILKKLQQRVSDNDGGSARGDFVISSLEKFRKPNWSKRCITNMNRKIEKGKDKVIKMENNSYDVKSQTPSNRVSLISQVQELLPHLGSGFIARLLTQYEDNLEVVISHLLEGSLPPHLEKLDKNEPLENIKEDKSTHNFEPEESQHVLPTRRNVYDNDEFDRLAVKTSRIHFGRHSSQTSECSRDDCLSVVNKTAIISALAAFDSNDDERDDTYDIEDIGGTVDLTNPEENLEIHTPSQTQNLNDDILFQNFKSNPEVFERDGVTRRGIMRKKLREQTGLTNEMIEGWAIMLKRNPKLLRKLEMKSEETPNTQRELAKSAWRADESEEQNSTRTQGSSSYFCVKNNEVATANDRNARVTRRANHNRKNKHAKKIARGFSG
;
A
#
# COMPACT_ATOMS: atom_id res chain seq x y z
N MET A 1 58.30 12.17 -11.58
CA MET A 1 56.88 12.30 -11.19
C MET A 1 56.22 10.96 -11.45
N SER A 2 56.02 10.14 -10.42
CA SER A 2 55.38 8.84 -10.54
C SER A 2 53.89 9.06 -10.79
N LEU A 3 53.39 8.69 -11.98
CA LEU A 3 51.95 8.64 -12.27
C LEU A 3 51.27 7.78 -11.19
N LEU A 4 50.23 8.30 -10.56
CA LEU A 4 49.36 7.50 -9.72
C LEU A 4 48.62 6.47 -10.60
N PRO A 5 48.35 5.26 -10.07
CA PRO A 5 47.65 4.24 -10.83
C PRO A 5 46.21 4.66 -11.11
N HIS A 6 45.73 4.41 -12.33
CA HIS A 6 44.35 4.64 -12.71
C HIS A 6 43.38 3.80 -11.87
N VAL A 7 42.24 4.40 -11.53
CA VAL A 7 41.23 3.76 -10.69
C VAL A 7 40.15 3.13 -11.56
N ALA A 8 39.92 1.82 -11.38
CA ALA A 8 38.80 1.14 -12.02
C ALA A 8 37.46 1.62 -11.44
N PRO A 9 36.41 1.81 -12.27
CA PRO A 9 35.09 2.18 -11.78
C PRO A 9 34.50 1.07 -10.90
N TYR A 10 33.60 1.46 -10.00
CA TYR A 10 32.90 0.49 -9.16
C TYR A 10 31.96 -0.36 -10.03
N PRO A 11 31.97 -1.69 -9.88
CA PRO A 11 31.24 -2.59 -10.76
C PRO A 11 29.73 -2.44 -10.59
N LYS A 12 29.00 -2.69 -11.68
CA LYS A 12 27.53 -2.80 -11.68
C LYS A 12 27.07 -3.99 -10.82
N PRO A 13 25.85 -3.98 -10.26
CA PRO A 13 25.37 -5.04 -9.38
C PRO A 13 25.41 -6.42 -10.05
N ASP A 14 25.19 -6.49 -11.37
CA ASP A 14 25.24 -7.74 -12.13
C ASP A 14 26.62 -8.41 -12.08
N TRP A 15 27.70 -7.61 -12.00
CA TRP A 15 29.07 -8.11 -12.00
C TRP A 15 29.48 -8.63 -10.61
N LYS A 16 28.87 -8.12 -9.53
CA LYS A 16 29.11 -8.59 -8.16
C LYS A 16 28.84 -10.09 -8.02
N ASN A 17 27.88 -10.62 -8.78
CA ASN A 17 27.52 -12.04 -8.78
C ASN A 17 28.53 -12.95 -9.51
N HIS A 18 29.42 -12.36 -10.30
CA HIS A 18 30.42 -13.09 -11.09
C HIS A 18 31.81 -13.11 -10.46
N LEU A 19 32.05 -12.31 -9.42
CA LEU A 19 33.33 -12.28 -8.70
C LEU A 19 33.32 -13.25 -7.52
N SER A 20 34.47 -13.90 -7.29
CA SER A 20 34.68 -14.63 -6.04
C SER A 20 34.77 -13.67 -4.84
N PRO A 21 34.43 -14.12 -3.62
CA PRO A 21 34.51 -13.28 -2.42
C PRO A 21 35.94 -12.80 -2.13
N GLU A 22 36.95 -13.59 -2.49
CA GLU A 22 38.36 -13.23 -2.30
C GLU A 22 38.81 -12.13 -3.27
N GLU A 23 38.44 -12.24 -4.55
CA GLU A 23 38.71 -11.19 -5.54
C GLU A 23 37.98 -9.90 -5.19
N TRP A 24 36.75 -10.00 -4.69
CA TRP A 24 35.98 -8.85 -4.24
C TRP A 24 36.67 -8.10 -3.09
N GLU A 25 37.15 -8.83 -2.09
CA GLU A 25 37.88 -8.27 -0.96
C GLU A 25 39.21 -7.63 -1.38
N ALA A 26 39.92 -8.21 -2.36
CA ALA A 26 41.13 -7.63 -2.94
C ALA A 26 40.84 -6.34 -3.74
N CYS A 27 39.71 -6.29 -4.47
CA CYS A 27 39.26 -5.06 -5.13
C CYS A 27 38.93 -3.96 -4.10
N LEU A 28 38.23 -4.30 -3.01
CA LEU A 28 37.93 -3.36 -1.92
C LEU A 28 39.22 -2.79 -1.31
N ASP A 29 40.21 -3.64 -1.00
CA ASP A 29 41.50 -3.19 -0.46
C ASP A 29 42.25 -2.28 -1.44
N SER A 30 42.20 -2.59 -2.74
CA SER A 30 42.81 -1.77 -3.79
C SER A 30 42.19 -0.38 -3.85
N TRP A 31 40.86 -0.27 -3.90
CA TRP A 31 40.17 1.02 -3.90
C TRP A 31 40.40 1.81 -2.61
N ILE A 32 40.42 1.14 -1.45
CA ILE A 32 40.70 1.78 -0.16
C ILE A 32 42.12 2.33 -0.14
N THR A 33 43.10 1.55 -0.59
CA THR A 33 44.51 1.93 -0.58
C THR A 33 44.74 3.11 -1.53
N ILE A 34 44.24 3.03 -2.75
CA ILE A 34 44.36 4.13 -3.72
C ILE A 34 43.66 5.38 -3.21
N GLY A 35 42.44 5.25 -2.69
CA GLY A 35 41.70 6.39 -2.13
C GLY A 35 42.42 7.04 -0.95
N ARG A 36 43.08 6.26 -0.08
CA ARG A 36 43.91 6.79 1.02
C ARG A 36 45.14 7.54 0.50
N VAL A 37 45.79 7.04 -0.56
CA VAL A 37 46.92 7.74 -1.20
C VAL A 37 46.47 9.10 -1.73
N TYR A 38 45.34 9.16 -2.47
CA TYR A 38 44.79 10.42 -2.96
C TYR A 38 44.37 11.39 -1.83
N LEU A 39 43.93 10.87 -0.68
CA LEU A 39 43.63 11.68 0.51
C LEU A 39 44.90 12.19 1.23
N ALA A 40 46.02 11.48 1.12
CA ALA A 40 47.29 11.85 1.74
C ALA A 40 48.11 12.88 0.92
N LEU A 41 47.77 13.11 -0.35
CA LEU A 41 48.43 14.11 -1.19
C LEU A 41 48.29 15.52 -0.61
N SER A 42 49.23 16.40 -0.95
CA SER A 42 49.10 17.85 -0.70
C SER A 42 48.00 18.46 -1.59
N ASP A 43 47.45 19.61 -1.22
CA ASP A 43 46.38 20.24 -2.00
C ASP A 43 46.82 20.69 -3.40
N SER A 44 48.10 21.05 -3.56
CA SER A 44 48.67 21.44 -4.85
C SER A 44 48.87 20.24 -5.77
N ASP A 45 49.30 19.11 -5.23
CA ASP A 45 49.49 17.89 -6.01
C ASP A 45 48.13 17.25 -6.35
N PHE A 46 47.20 17.22 -5.40
CA PHE A 46 45.84 16.74 -5.62
C PHE A 46 45.19 17.46 -6.81
N ARG A 47 45.27 18.79 -6.88
CA ARG A 47 44.71 19.57 -8.00
C ARG A 47 45.31 19.18 -9.35
N LYS A 48 46.63 19.01 -9.43
CA LYS A 48 47.32 18.61 -10.67
C LYS A 48 46.83 17.25 -11.17
N TYR A 49 46.70 16.28 -10.26
CA TYR A 49 46.19 14.96 -10.60
C TYR A 49 44.70 14.99 -10.94
N CYS A 50 43.88 15.78 -10.25
CA CYS A 50 42.43 15.86 -10.50
C CYS A 50 42.06 16.40 -11.89
N VAL A 51 42.87 17.32 -12.45
CA VAL A 51 42.67 17.79 -13.83
C VAL A 51 43.03 16.69 -14.84
N GLN A 52 43.91 15.77 -14.48
CA GLN A 52 44.41 14.71 -15.37
C GLN A 52 43.61 13.40 -15.24
N ASP A 53 43.15 13.05 -14.04
CA ASP A 53 42.54 11.76 -13.72
C ASP A 53 41.02 11.80 -13.79
N VAL A 54 40.48 11.49 -14.98
CA VAL A 54 39.04 11.19 -15.17
C VAL A 54 38.63 9.89 -14.47
N SER A 55 39.58 8.98 -14.24
CA SER A 55 39.34 7.63 -13.69
C SER A 55 38.83 7.66 -12.24
N LEU A 56 39.43 8.48 -11.37
CA LEU A 56 39.02 8.63 -9.96
C LEU A 56 37.62 9.24 -9.83
N LEU A 57 37.31 10.21 -10.68
CA LEU A 57 35.98 10.82 -10.78
C LEU A 57 34.93 9.80 -11.23
N ALA A 58 35.25 8.99 -12.24
CA ALA A 58 34.41 7.91 -12.72
C ALA A 58 34.17 6.85 -11.65
N PHE A 59 35.19 6.52 -10.85
CA PHE A 59 35.06 5.63 -9.69
C PHE A 59 34.09 6.18 -8.64
N ILE A 60 34.25 7.44 -8.21
CA ILE A 60 33.37 8.04 -7.19
C ILE A 60 31.92 8.08 -7.68
N ASN A 61 31.69 8.46 -8.94
CA ASN A 61 30.35 8.52 -9.50
C ASN A 61 29.73 7.12 -9.62
N SER A 62 30.46 6.14 -10.16
CA SER A 62 29.99 4.76 -10.26
C SER A 62 29.73 4.12 -8.89
N PHE A 63 30.56 4.40 -7.88
CA PHE A 63 30.36 3.94 -6.51
C PHE A 63 29.07 4.51 -5.92
N VAL A 64 28.91 5.84 -5.94
CA VAL A 64 27.74 6.49 -5.32
C VAL A 64 26.44 6.13 -6.04
N THR A 65 26.44 6.10 -7.37
CA THR A 65 25.26 5.71 -8.17
C THR A 65 24.88 4.25 -7.92
N THR A 66 25.84 3.33 -7.95
CA THR A 66 25.58 1.90 -7.73
C THR A 66 25.08 1.64 -6.32
N MET A 67 25.71 2.25 -5.31
CA MET A 67 25.28 2.15 -3.91
C MET A 67 23.90 2.78 -3.66
N ALA A 68 23.52 3.81 -4.42
CA ALA A 68 22.20 4.40 -4.34
C ALA A 68 21.13 3.53 -5.04
N LEU A 69 21.48 2.81 -6.10
CA LEU A 69 20.57 1.89 -6.79
C LEU A 69 20.36 0.60 -6.00
N SER A 70 21.43 0.04 -5.41
CA SER A 70 21.31 -1.07 -4.48
C SER A 70 20.58 -0.60 -3.23
N ASN A 71 19.45 -1.23 -2.87
CA ASN A 71 18.78 -0.95 -1.60
C ASN A 71 19.56 -1.51 -0.38
N GLU A 72 20.73 -2.09 -0.63
CA GLU A 72 21.77 -2.50 0.33
C GLU A 72 22.49 -1.26 0.87
N LEU A 73 21.81 -0.49 1.72
CA LEU A 73 22.54 0.34 2.68
C LEU A 73 23.38 -0.60 3.54
N PRO A 74 24.62 -0.23 3.93
CA PRO A 74 25.43 -1.11 4.74
C PRO A 74 24.76 -1.35 6.09
N VAL A 75 24.05 -2.46 6.19
CA VAL A 75 23.36 -2.91 7.40
C VAL A 75 24.45 -3.38 8.37
N MET A 76 24.13 -3.35 9.65
CA MET A 76 24.93 -3.83 10.76
C MET A 76 25.31 -5.32 10.53
N GLY A 77 26.34 -5.58 9.72
CA GLY A 77 26.72 -6.92 9.25
C GLY A 77 27.69 -6.93 8.06
N ASP A 78 27.78 -5.85 7.26
CA ASP A 78 28.69 -5.80 6.11
C ASP A 78 30.19 -5.76 6.50
N SER A 79 31.02 -6.35 5.62
CA SER A 79 32.49 -6.33 5.65
C SER A 79 33.02 -4.95 6.09
N SER A 80 33.88 -4.94 7.11
CA SER A 80 34.51 -3.73 7.66
C SER A 80 35.22 -2.88 6.58
N LYS A 81 35.63 -3.52 5.48
CA LYS A 81 36.22 -2.87 4.31
C LYS A 81 35.22 -2.03 3.52
N LEU A 82 33.98 -2.49 3.33
CA LEU A 82 32.97 -1.70 2.63
C LEU A 82 32.64 -0.40 3.39
N LYS A 83 32.59 -0.46 4.73
CA LYS A 83 32.45 0.73 5.59
C LYS A 83 33.65 1.67 5.46
N SER A 84 34.86 1.11 5.35
CA SER A 84 36.08 1.89 5.12
C SER A 84 36.07 2.56 3.74
N LEU A 85 35.64 1.84 2.70
CA LEU A 85 35.51 2.37 1.34
C LEU A 85 34.46 3.47 1.26
N HIS A 86 33.33 3.30 1.94
CA HIS A 86 32.28 4.32 2.06
C HIS A 86 32.82 5.60 2.69
N LYS A 87 33.57 5.49 3.79
CA LYS A 87 34.25 6.62 4.45
C LYS A 87 35.28 7.29 3.55
N THR A 88 36.13 6.51 2.87
CA THR A 88 37.13 7.03 1.92
C THR A 88 36.46 7.76 0.76
N SER A 89 35.40 7.20 0.18
CA SER A 89 34.64 7.81 -0.92
C SER A 89 33.96 9.12 -0.51
N TYR A 90 33.46 9.20 0.72
CA TYR A 90 32.94 10.46 1.28
C TYR A 90 34.02 11.53 1.38
N PHE A 91 35.18 11.22 1.95
CA PHE A 91 36.26 12.19 2.10
C PHE A 91 36.84 12.63 0.76
N LEU A 92 36.95 11.71 -0.21
CA LEU A 92 37.35 12.08 -1.56
C LEU A 92 36.33 13.04 -2.16
N SER A 93 35.04 12.74 -2.08
CA SER A 93 33.96 13.61 -2.57
C SER A 93 34.01 15.00 -1.91
N HIS A 94 34.25 15.05 -0.60
CA HIS A 94 34.41 16.31 0.13
C HIS A 94 35.62 17.10 -0.38
N ARG A 95 36.79 16.45 -0.50
CA ARG A 95 38.02 17.09 -0.98
C ARG A 95 37.88 17.62 -2.40
N PHE A 96 37.18 16.87 -3.26
CA PHE A 96 36.89 17.29 -4.62
C PHE A 96 35.99 18.52 -4.69
N LEU A 97 34.92 18.56 -3.88
CA LEU A 97 34.00 19.71 -3.83
C LEU A 97 34.63 20.95 -3.17
N ASP A 98 35.64 20.76 -2.31
CA ASP A 98 36.42 21.87 -1.72
C ASP A 98 37.35 22.53 -2.75
N SER A 99 37.75 21.79 -3.79
CA SER A 99 38.54 22.35 -4.87
C SER A 99 37.74 23.38 -5.65
N LYS A 100 38.35 24.53 -5.94
CA LYS A 100 37.73 25.64 -6.71
C LYS A 100 37.72 25.40 -8.22
N ASP A 101 38.41 24.37 -8.70
CA ASP A 101 38.54 24.09 -10.12
C ASP A 101 37.27 23.40 -10.65
N PRO A 102 36.77 23.75 -11.85
CA PRO A 102 35.47 23.30 -12.35
C PRO A 102 35.54 21.84 -12.78
N LEU A 103 35.28 20.93 -11.84
CA LEU A 103 35.01 19.54 -12.16
C LEU A 103 33.53 19.41 -12.49
N ASN A 104 33.20 19.44 -13.78
CA ASN A 104 31.83 19.57 -14.29
C ASN A 104 30.81 18.50 -13.84
N PHE A 105 31.24 17.37 -13.26
CA PHE A 105 30.35 16.22 -13.01
C PHE A 105 29.95 16.01 -11.54
N LEU A 106 30.81 16.36 -10.58
CA LEU A 106 30.53 16.20 -9.14
C LEU A 106 29.47 17.18 -8.59
N PRO A 107 29.44 18.47 -8.95
CA PRO A 107 28.43 19.40 -8.46
C PRO A 107 27.10 19.27 -9.23
N SER A 108 26.83 18.09 -9.80
CA SER A 108 25.53 17.80 -10.41
C SER A 108 24.51 17.44 -9.34
N TRP A 109 23.26 17.85 -9.54
CA TRP A 109 22.15 17.48 -8.67
C TRP A 109 22.02 15.95 -8.50
N GLY A 110 22.32 15.18 -9.56
CA GLY A 110 22.19 13.72 -9.57
C GLY A 110 23.17 13.05 -8.63
N PHE A 111 24.44 13.49 -8.65
CA PHE A 111 25.44 13.01 -7.70
C PHE A 111 25.05 13.32 -6.25
N LEU A 112 24.60 14.55 -5.97
CA LEU A 112 24.21 14.96 -4.62
C LEU A 112 22.96 14.21 -4.12
N ALA A 113 22.01 13.92 -5.02
CA ALA A 113 20.85 13.10 -4.71
C ALA A 113 21.25 11.67 -4.33
N ASP A 114 22.12 11.03 -5.12
CA ASP A 114 22.58 9.67 -4.82
C ASP A 114 23.45 9.66 -3.55
N ALA A 115 24.31 10.67 -3.37
CA ALA A 115 25.10 10.90 -2.16
C ALA A 115 24.22 11.05 -0.91
N SER A 116 23.02 11.65 -1.02
CA SER A 116 22.08 11.79 0.10
C SER A 116 21.48 10.47 0.58
N LYS A 117 21.31 9.50 -0.34
CA LYS A 117 20.92 8.14 0.00
C LYS A 117 22.10 7.38 0.63
N VAL A 118 23.29 7.50 0.06
CA VAL A 118 24.49 6.73 0.45
C VAL A 118 25.13 7.24 1.75
N PHE A 119 25.45 8.53 1.85
CA PHE A 119 26.17 9.11 3.00
C PHE A 119 25.24 9.63 4.11
N GLY A 120 23.94 9.72 3.84
CA GLY A 120 22.93 10.20 4.77
C GLY A 120 22.81 11.74 4.81
N PRO A 121 21.73 12.27 5.42
CA PRO A 121 21.33 13.66 5.27
C PRO A 121 22.32 14.68 5.88
N LYS A 122 22.95 14.34 7.01
CA LYS A 122 23.90 15.24 7.70
C LYS A 122 25.17 15.48 6.89
N ASN A 123 25.71 14.41 6.31
CA ASN A 123 26.93 14.45 5.51
C ASN A 123 26.68 15.14 4.18
N THR A 124 25.55 14.83 3.53
CA THR A 124 25.19 15.49 2.27
C THR A 124 24.91 16.97 2.44
N ARG A 125 24.36 17.41 3.58
CA ARG A 125 24.22 18.85 3.85
C ARG A 125 25.57 19.58 3.81
N LYS A 126 26.63 18.96 4.32
CA LYS A 126 28.00 19.53 4.27
C LYS A 126 28.55 19.56 2.84
N LEU A 127 28.35 18.47 2.09
CA LEU A 127 28.74 18.41 0.67
C LEU A 127 27.98 19.44 -0.16
N TYR A 128 26.68 19.62 0.11
CA TYR A 128 25.85 20.61 -0.55
C TYR A 128 26.29 22.04 -0.22
N SER A 129 26.56 22.36 1.05
CA SER A 129 27.05 23.70 1.41
C SER A 129 28.37 24.02 0.71
N LEU A 130 29.26 23.04 0.60
CA LEU A 130 30.55 23.19 -0.07
C LEU A 130 30.41 23.34 -1.60
N ALA A 131 29.55 22.53 -2.21
CA ALA A 131 29.20 22.65 -3.62
C ALA A 131 28.54 24.00 -3.93
N TYR A 132 27.68 24.49 -3.03
CA TYR A 132 27.03 25.79 -3.17
C TYR A 132 28.00 26.96 -3.02
N THR A 133 28.99 26.89 -2.10
CA THR A 133 29.98 27.96 -1.95
C THR A 133 30.97 28.03 -3.11
N ASN A 134 31.39 26.88 -3.63
CA ASN A 134 32.48 26.81 -4.61
C ASN A 134 31.97 26.68 -6.06
N HIS A 135 30.83 26.03 -6.29
CA HIS A 135 30.32 25.63 -7.61
C HIS A 135 28.84 26.00 -7.85
N CYS A 136 28.38 27.10 -7.24
CA CYS A 136 26.97 27.53 -7.27
C CYS A 136 26.36 27.53 -8.69
N SER A 137 27.05 28.13 -9.66
CA SER A 137 26.55 28.29 -11.03
C SER A 137 26.29 26.96 -11.75
N THR A 138 27.20 26.00 -11.58
CA THR A 138 27.08 24.66 -12.17
C THR A 138 25.95 23.87 -11.51
N LEU A 139 25.85 23.95 -10.18
CA LEU A 139 24.80 23.30 -9.42
C LEU A 139 23.43 23.84 -9.82
N GLU A 140 23.25 25.16 -9.80
CA GLU A 140 22.00 25.80 -10.23
C GLU A 140 21.64 25.47 -11.67
N SER A 141 22.60 25.51 -12.60
CA SER A 141 22.36 25.15 -14.01
C SER A 141 21.84 23.71 -14.14
N SER A 142 22.44 22.78 -13.39
CA SER A 142 21.99 21.38 -13.36
C SER A 142 20.59 21.22 -12.74
N MET A 143 20.23 22.05 -11.76
CA MET A 143 18.90 22.04 -11.14
C MET A 143 17.85 22.71 -12.03
N LYS A 144 18.21 23.78 -12.75
CA LYS A 144 17.38 24.45 -13.76
C LYS A 144 17.03 23.47 -14.88
N SER A 145 18.01 22.75 -15.41
CA SER A 145 17.78 21.77 -16.47
C SER A 145 16.88 20.62 -16.00
N LEU A 146 17.04 20.15 -14.75
CA LEU A 146 16.13 19.18 -14.16
C LEU A 146 14.70 19.73 -14.02
N LYS A 147 14.55 20.95 -13.50
CA LYS A 147 13.24 21.58 -13.31
C LYS A 147 12.51 21.71 -14.65
N ILE A 148 13.19 22.21 -15.69
CA ILE A 148 12.63 22.32 -17.05
C ILE A 148 12.22 20.95 -17.59
N PHE A 149 13.08 19.94 -17.44
CA PHE A 149 12.77 18.56 -17.87
C PHE A 149 11.53 18.02 -17.14
N LEU A 150 11.48 18.12 -15.81
CA LEU A 150 10.37 17.62 -15.02
C LEU A 150 9.05 18.34 -15.35
N THR A 151 9.07 19.68 -15.44
CA THR A 151 7.90 20.48 -15.82
C THR A 151 7.38 20.05 -17.19
N ARG A 152 8.26 19.96 -18.21
CA ARG A 152 7.88 19.57 -19.56
C ARG A 152 7.26 18.16 -19.64
N GLU A 153 7.89 17.17 -18.99
CA GLU A 153 7.40 15.79 -19.04
C GLU A 153 6.12 15.58 -18.21
N LEU A 154 5.96 16.32 -17.10
CA LEU A 154 4.74 16.29 -16.29
C LEU A 154 3.57 16.96 -17.02
N ASP A 155 3.81 18.06 -17.73
CA ASP A 155 2.80 18.74 -18.56
C ASP A 155 2.42 17.92 -19.79
N ALA A 156 3.37 17.16 -20.36
CA ALA A 156 3.09 16.23 -21.46
C ALA A 156 2.16 15.07 -21.06
N GLY A 157 2.00 14.80 -19.75
CA GLY A 157 1.08 13.80 -19.22
C GLY A 157 1.34 12.41 -19.79
N VAL A 158 0.34 11.81 -20.44
CA VAL A 158 0.41 10.46 -21.04
C VAL A 158 1.47 10.36 -22.14
N ASN A 159 1.80 11.48 -22.80
CA ASN A 159 2.74 11.51 -23.91
C ASN A 159 4.21 11.64 -23.47
N GLY A 160 4.47 11.84 -22.17
CA GLY A 160 5.83 11.98 -21.62
C GLY A 160 6.45 10.66 -21.16
N ASP A 161 7.71 10.71 -20.74
CA ASP A 161 8.43 9.57 -20.18
C ASP A 161 8.17 9.40 -18.67
N LEU A 162 6.97 8.93 -18.29
CA LEU A 162 6.53 8.83 -16.89
C LEU A 162 7.49 8.02 -15.99
N ILE A 163 8.10 6.96 -16.53
CA ILE A 163 9.04 6.09 -15.79
C ILE A 163 10.29 6.88 -15.41
N GLN A 164 10.80 7.70 -16.34
CA GLN A 164 11.95 8.54 -16.10
C GLN A 164 11.61 9.62 -15.08
N VAL A 165 10.45 10.28 -15.21
CA VAL A 165 9.96 11.27 -14.23
C VAL A 165 9.87 10.66 -12.82
N GLU A 166 9.29 9.47 -12.68
CA GLU A 166 9.21 8.76 -11.40
C GLU A 166 10.60 8.53 -10.79
N SER A 167 11.56 8.06 -11.60
CA SER A 167 12.93 7.79 -11.15
C SER A 167 13.66 9.07 -10.71
N GLN A 168 13.52 10.16 -11.46
CA GLN A 168 14.20 11.42 -11.16
C GLN A 168 13.55 12.13 -9.95
N LEU A 169 12.22 12.11 -9.83
CA LEU A 169 11.53 12.64 -8.65
C LEU A 169 11.88 11.84 -7.38
N ARG A 170 12.01 10.52 -7.47
CA ARG A 170 12.45 9.69 -6.36
C ARG A 170 13.87 10.05 -5.91
N ARG A 171 14.79 10.27 -6.87
CA ARG A 171 16.15 10.72 -6.58
C ARG A 171 16.15 12.12 -5.94
N LEU A 172 15.39 13.04 -6.51
CA LEU A 172 15.22 14.41 -5.99
C LEU A 172 14.69 14.41 -4.55
N ASN A 173 13.77 13.50 -4.19
CA ASN A 173 13.26 13.38 -2.82
C ASN A 173 14.35 13.07 -1.79
N TYR A 174 15.39 12.31 -2.15
CA TYR A 174 16.51 12.08 -1.24
C TYR A 174 17.28 13.38 -0.97
N LEU A 175 17.49 14.19 -2.02
CA LEU A 175 18.17 15.48 -1.91
C LEU A 175 17.37 16.50 -1.10
N LEU A 176 16.06 16.63 -1.38
CA LEU A 176 15.14 17.53 -0.67
C LEU A 176 15.12 17.24 0.83
N ARG A 177 15.14 15.96 1.23
CA ARG A 177 15.20 15.56 2.64
C ARG A 177 16.51 16.01 3.32
N ALA A 178 17.61 16.04 2.60
CA ALA A 178 18.91 16.42 3.16
C ALA A 178 19.08 17.96 3.23
N CYS A 179 18.65 18.65 2.17
CA CYS A 179 18.94 20.05 1.92
C CYS A 179 17.66 20.84 1.63
N PRO A 180 17.12 21.56 2.62
CA PRO A 180 15.90 22.34 2.44
C PRO A 180 16.02 23.50 1.44
N ASN A 181 17.23 24.07 1.27
CA ASN A 181 17.51 25.12 0.28
C ASN A 181 17.23 24.68 -1.17
N VAL A 182 17.20 23.38 -1.44
CA VAL A 182 16.80 22.87 -2.75
C VAL A 182 15.29 23.07 -2.97
N SER A 183 14.49 22.95 -1.90
CA SER A 183 13.05 23.16 -1.94
C SER A 183 12.69 24.59 -2.32
N THR A 184 13.41 25.58 -1.78
CA THR A 184 13.19 26.99 -2.14
C THR A 184 13.41 27.20 -3.63
N PHE A 185 14.50 26.67 -4.20
CA PHE A 185 14.79 26.77 -5.63
C PHE A 185 13.68 26.15 -6.51
N PHE A 186 13.18 24.96 -6.15
CA PHE A 186 12.13 24.30 -6.93
C PHE A 186 10.78 25.03 -6.83
N MET A 187 10.46 25.55 -5.65
CA MET A 187 9.21 26.27 -5.37
C MET A 187 9.23 27.75 -5.76
N VAL A 188 10.36 28.29 -6.22
CA VAL A 188 10.40 29.63 -6.83
C VAL A 188 9.67 29.57 -8.17
N GLY A 189 8.56 30.29 -8.27
CA GLY A 189 7.64 30.24 -9.40
C GLY A 189 6.56 29.15 -9.25
N ILE A 190 5.45 29.31 -9.96
CA ILE A 190 4.29 28.40 -9.88
C ILE A 190 4.35 27.23 -10.89
N ASP A 191 5.15 27.36 -11.96
CA ASP A 191 5.16 26.40 -13.08
C ASP A 191 5.43 24.95 -12.65
N PHE A 192 6.33 24.74 -11.68
CA PHE A 192 6.63 23.40 -11.19
C PHE A 192 5.50 22.83 -10.33
N LEU A 193 4.82 23.67 -9.53
CA LEU A 193 3.67 23.27 -8.74
C LEU A 193 2.50 22.87 -9.66
N ASP A 194 2.23 23.68 -10.68
CA ASP A 194 1.17 23.45 -11.66
C ASP A 194 1.44 22.17 -12.49
N ALA A 195 2.71 21.94 -12.86
CA ALA A 195 3.11 20.71 -13.53
C ALA A 195 2.91 19.47 -12.63
N LEU A 196 3.20 19.55 -11.32
CA LEU A 196 2.92 18.46 -10.39
C LEU A 196 1.41 18.21 -10.23
N ILE A 197 0.59 19.25 -10.21
CA ILE A 197 -0.89 19.13 -10.13
C ILE A 197 -1.44 18.50 -11.41
N THR A 198 -0.96 18.95 -12.58
CA THR A 198 -1.35 18.43 -13.90
C THR A 198 -0.92 16.98 -14.07
N GLY A 199 0.34 16.68 -13.75
CA GLY A 199 0.88 15.33 -13.77
C GLY A 199 0.22 14.38 -12.77
N TYR A 200 -0.35 14.87 -11.67
CA TYR A 200 -1.04 14.02 -10.70
C TYR A 200 -2.37 13.46 -11.24
N LYS A 201 -3.13 14.25 -12.01
CA LYS A 201 -4.44 13.85 -12.58
C LYS A 201 -4.35 12.61 -13.46
N ILE A 202 -3.23 12.44 -14.15
CA ILE A 202 -3.10 11.54 -15.30
C ILE A 202 -2.52 10.15 -14.92
N THR A 203 -2.04 9.95 -13.69
CA THR A 203 -0.92 9.00 -13.48
C THR A 203 -1.17 7.77 -12.60
N ASN A 204 -0.31 6.76 -12.83
CA ASN A 204 -0.14 5.48 -12.11
C ASN A 204 0.04 5.68 -10.58
N PRO A 205 -0.47 4.75 -9.73
CA PRO A 205 -0.32 4.82 -8.27
C PRO A 205 1.12 4.96 -7.75
N SER A 206 2.16 4.47 -8.44
CA SER A 206 3.56 4.64 -8.01
C SER A 206 4.02 6.09 -8.09
N LEU A 207 3.75 6.74 -9.22
CA LEU A 207 4.11 8.13 -9.48
C LEU A 207 3.32 9.09 -8.59
N ARG A 208 2.02 8.83 -8.35
CA ARG A 208 1.20 9.61 -7.38
C ARG A 208 1.86 9.68 -6.00
N LYS A 209 2.35 8.56 -5.47
CA LYS A 209 3.07 8.52 -4.17
C LYS A 209 4.35 9.34 -4.19
N VAL A 210 5.09 9.30 -5.30
CA VAL A 210 6.35 10.04 -5.45
C VAL A 210 6.09 11.55 -5.54
N ILE A 211 5.05 11.97 -6.27
CA ILE A 211 4.61 13.37 -6.36
C ILE A 211 4.17 13.90 -5.00
N ILE A 212 3.34 13.14 -4.26
CA ILE A 212 2.92 13.53 -2.91
C ILE A 212 4.12 13.67 -1.97
N SER A 213 5.06 12.72 -2.03
CA SER A 213 6.29 12.77 -1.24
C SER A 213 7.14 13.99 -1.59
N ASN A 214 7.26 14.32 -2.88
CA ASN A 214 8.00 15.48 -3.36
C ASN A 214 7.35 16.78 -2.88
N MET A 215 6.04 16.94 -3.06
CA MET A 215 5.28 18.10 -2.61
C MET A 215 5.40 18.30 -1.10
N TYR A 216 5.24 17.22 -0.33
CA TYR A 216 5.43 17.25 1.13
C TYR A 216 6.84 17.71 1.53
N LEU A 217 7.88 17.15 0.91
CA LEU A 217 9.26 17.53 1.21
C LEU A 217 9.59 18.96 0.81
N CYS A 218 9.06 19.43 -0.31
CA CYS A 218 9.26 20.81 -0.77
C CYS A 218 8.59 21.82 0.18
N LEU A 219 7.32 21.60 0.54
CA LEU A 219 6.59 22.48 1.45
C LEU A 219 7.21 22.50 2.85
N ILE A 220 7.60 21.34 3.38
CA ILE A 220 8.33 21.30 4.64
C ILE A 220 9.70 21.94 4.52
N GLY A 221 10.42 21.76 3.40
CA GLY A 221 11.71 22.39 3.18
C GLY A 221 11.66 23.92 3.08
N LEU A 222 10.51 24.51 2.76
CA LEU A 222 10.31 25.96 2.85
C LEU A 222 10.16 26.44 4.30
N ALA A 223 9.57 25.60 5.16
CA ALA A 223 9.39 25.86 6.59
C ALA A 223 10.63 25.46 7.43
N GLU A 224 11.44 24.51 6.94
CA GLU A 224 12.65 24.00 7.59
C GLU A 224 13.87 24.66 6.95
N GLY A 225 14.53 25.60 7.63
CA GLY A 225 15.74 26.23 7.08
C GLY A 225 16.41 27.14 8.10
N GLN A 226 17.65 27.54 7.81
CA GLN A 226 18.33 28.58 8.60
C GLN A 226 17.63 29.94 8.43
N TYR A 227 16.92 30.12 7.30
CA TYR A 227 16.02 31.23 7.01
C TYR A 227 14.74 30.66 6.35
N PRO A 228 13.65 30.47 7.12
CA PRO A 228 12.40 29.95 6.56
C PRO A 228 11.76 31.00 5.65
N ASN A 229 11.43 30.61 4.41
CA ASN A 229 10.77 31.50 3.46
C ASN A 229 9.24 31.36 3.59
N LEU A 230 8.71 31.88 4.70
CA LEU A 230 7.28 31.75 5.05
C LEU A 230 6.35 32.43 4.04
N SER A 231 6.75 33.56 3.47
CA SER A 231 5.95 34.25 2.43
C SER A 231 5.73 33.36 1.21
N LEU A 232 6.83 32.79 0.68
CA LEU A 232 6.75 31.87 -0.46
C LEU A 232 5.92 30.63 -0.12
N LEU A 233 6.10 30.07 1.08
CA LEU A 233 5.29 28.94 1.55
C LEU A 233 3.79 29.30 1.53
N ILE A 234 3.41 30.43 2.11
CA ILE A 234 2.01 30.87 2.17
C ILE A 234 1.45 31.08 0.76
N ASP A 235 2.23 31.69 -0.14
CA ASP A 235 1.82 31.88 -1.54
C ASP A 235 1.58 30.54 -2.26
N GLN A 236 2.48 29.56 -2.08
CA GLN A 236 2.29 28.21 -2.64
C GLN A 236 1.08 27.49 -2.02
N LEU A 237 0.81 27.67 -0.72
CA LEU A 237 -0.38 27.11 -0.07
C LEU A 237 -1.68 27.74 -0.60
N PHE A 238 -1.69 29.05 -0.88
CA PHE A 238 -2.82 29.70 -1.55
C PHE A 238 -3.02 29.19 -2.98
N SER A 239 -1.94 28.95 -3.72
CA SER A 239 -2.03 28.34 -5.06
C SER A 239 -2.62 26.92 -4.99
N LEU A 240 -2.16 26.10 -4.04
CA LEU A 240 -2.73 24.77 -3.80
C LEU A 240 -4.21 24.83 -3.42
N LYS A 241 -4.60 25.80 -2.58
CA LYS A 241 -6.01 26.04 -2.25
C LYS A 241 -6.82 26.36 -3.51
N ALA A 242 -6.36 27.30 -4.34
CA ALA A 242 -7.05 27.69 -5.57
C ALA A 242 -7.19 26.50 -6.54
N ALA A 243 -6.14 25.68 -6.67
CA ALA A 243 -6.19 24.46 -7.49
C ALA A 243 -7.17 23.41 -6.93
N ALA A 244 -7.30 23.30 -5.60
CA ALA A 244 -8.26 22.40 -4.96
C ALA A 244 -9.71 22.88 -5.13
N GLU A 245 -9.96 24.20 -5.03
CA GLU A 245 -11.26 24.80 -5.30
C GLU A 245 -11.65 24.62 -6.77
N ALA A 246 -10.75 24.92 -7.72
CA ALA A 246 -10.99 24.68 -9.13
C ALA A 246 -11.28 23.20 -9.47
N HIS A 247 -10.66 22.26 -8.76
CA HIS A 247 -10.96 20.84 -8.90
C HIS A 247 -12.30 20.45 -8.26
N ARG A 248 -12.73 21.11 -7.19
CA ARG A 248 -14.06 20.88 -6.60
C ARG A 248 -15.16 21.40 -7.51
N ASP A 249 -14.91 22.51 -8.19
CA ASP A 249 -15.87 23.16 -9.07
C ASP A 249 -15.91 22.50 -10.47
N GLY A 250 -14.83 21.83 -10.89
CA GLY A 250 -14.82 20.97 -12.08
C GLY A 250 -15.33 19.56 -11.76
N ASN A 251 -16.04 18.92 -12.70
CA ASN A 251 -16.53 17.52 -12.62
C ASN A 251 -15.42 16.44 -12.57
N SER A 252 -14.29 16.69 -11.90
CA SER A 252 -13.16 15.76 -11.79
C SER A 252 -13.33 14.82 -10.59
N PHE A 253 -12.89 13.56 -10.72
CA PHE A 253 -13.04 12.55 -9.67
C PHE A 253 -12.29 12.95 -8.38
N VAL A 254 -12.87 12.67 -7.21
CA VAL A 254 -12.33 13.03 -5.87
C VAL A 254 -10.89 12.52 -5.63
N ASN A 255 -10.45 11.51 -6.38
CA ASN A 255 -9.11 10.91 -6.29
C ASN A 255 -8.09 11.45 -7.30
N ASP A 256 -8.48 12.37 -8.18
CA ASP A 256 -7.58 12.95 -9.19
C ASP A 256 -6.98 14.29 -8.75
N SER A 257 -7.37 14.78 -7.57
CA SER A 257 -6.79 15.97 -6.97
C SER A 257 -5.64 15.63 -6.02
N LEU A 258 -4.49 16.28 -6.25
CA LEU A 258 -3.28 16.14 -5.43
C LEU A 258 -3.51 16.61 -3.99
N VAL A 259 -4.29 17.69 -3.81
CA VAL A 259 -4.38 18.42 -2.53
C VAL A 259 -5.15 17.63 -1.46
N PRO A 260 -6.33 17.06 -1.73
CA PRO A 260 -7.02 16.19 -0.79
C PRO A 260 -6.19 14.98 -0.37
N GLU A 261 -5.45 14.36 -1.30
CA GLU A 261 -4.59 13.22 -0.97
C GLU A 261 -3.36 13.63 -0.15
N LEU A 262 -2.72 14.75 -0.49
CA LEU A 262 -1.59 15.31 0.25
C LEU A 262 -1.97 15.58 1.72
N VAL A 263 -3.08 16.30 1.96
CA VAL A 263 -3.56 16.65 3.30
C VAL A 263 -3.98 15.41 4.10
N THR A 264 -4.49 14.39 3.42
CA THR A 264 -5.00 13.17 4.06
C THR A 264 -3.89 12.18 4.40
N VAL A 265 -2.93 11.98 3.50
CA VAL A 265 -1.85 10.98 3.63
C VAL A 265 -0.70 11.50 4.50
N THR A 266 -0.48 12.82 4.55
CA THR A 266 0.68 13.40 5.23
C THR A 266 0.28 14.29 6.42
N PRO A 267 1.08 14.35 7.51
CA PRO A 267 0.83 15.22 8.65
C PRO A 267 1.24 16.68 8.37
N ILE A 268 1.17 17.12 7.11
CA ILE A 268 1.75 18.38 6.65
C ILE A 268 1.14 19.59 7.34
N LEU A 269 -0.18 19.64 7.47
CA LEU A 269 -0.88 20.78 8.07
C LEU A 269 -0.46 21.00 9.53
N LYS A 270 -0.38 19.92 10.33
CA LYS A 270 0.05 19.98 11.73
C LYS A 270 1.50 20.47 11.85
N LYS A 271 2.38 19.96 10.99
CA LYS A 271 3.79 20.36 10.99
C LYS A 271 3.98 21.80 10.55
N LEU A 272 3.28 22.24 9.51
CA LEU A 272 3.34 23.63 9.06
C LEU A 272 2.76 24.58 10.11
N GLN A 273 1.64 24.22 10.75
CA GLN A 273 1.05 25.01 11.83
C GLN A 273 2.03 25.21 12.99
N GLN A 274 2.65 24.14 13.50
CA GLN A 274 3.67 24.24 14.56
C GLN A 274 4.81 25.18 14.16
N ARG A 275 5.31 25.08 12.92
CA ARG A 275 6.44 25.88 12.44
C ARG A 275 6.09 27.35 12.14
N VAL A 276 4.85 27.62 11.75
CA VAL A 276 4.35 28.99 11.53
C VAL A 276 4.11 29.68 12.88
N SER A 277 3.71 28.94 13.91
CA SER A 277 3.57 29.46 15.28
C SER A 277 4.91 29.66 16.00
N ASP A 278 5.91 28.81 15.75
CA ASP A 278 7.25 28.90 16.39
C ASP A 278 8.09 30.10 15.90
N ASN A 279 7.85 30.57 14.68
CA ASN A 279 8.56 31.73 14.12
C ASN A 279 7.72 32.99 14.39
N ASP A 280 8.32 33.99 15.04
CA ASP A 280 7.70 35.21 15.61
C ASP A 280 7.14 36.22 14.57
N GLY A 281 6.51 35.69 13.53
CA GLY A 281 5.83 36.39 12.45
C GLY A 281 4.59 35.62 12.01
N GLY A 282 3.86 35.06 12.99
CA GLY A 282 2.62 34.30 12.83
C GLY A 282 1.64 35.02 11.92
N SER A 283 1.73 34.73 10.63
CA SER A 283 0.87 35.34 9.64
C SER A 283 -0.49 34.69 9.82
N ALA A 284 -1.46 35.44 10.35
CA ALA A 284 -2.87 35.01 10.38
C ALA A 284 -3.36 34.48 9.01
N ARG A 285 -2.70 34.91 7.93
CA ARG A 285 -2.90 34.41 6.56
C ARG A 285 -2.51 32.92 6.44
N GLY A 286 -1.39 32.50 7.01
CA GLY A 286 -0.95 31.10 7.02
C GLY A 286 -1.94 30.20 7.76
N ASP A 287 -2.37 30.59 8.96
CA ASP A 287 -3.35 29.83 9.75
C ASP A 287 -4.71 29.73 9.03
N PHE A 288 -5.15 30.80 8.37
CA PHE A 288 -6.37 30.80 7.56
C PHE A 288 -6.29 29.82 6.38
N VAL A 289 -5.16 29.78 5.67
CA VAL A 289 -4.98 28.87 4.53
C VAL A 289 -4.89 27.43 5.00
N ILE A 290 -4.15 27.16 6.07
CA ILE A 290 -4.04 25.82 6.67
C ILE A 290 -5.44 25.33 7.08
N SER A 291 -6.23 26.18 7.75
CA SER A 291 -7.62 25.87 8.14
C SER A 291 -8.54 25.66 6.93
N SER A 292 -8.30 26.41 5.83
CA SER A 292 -9.04 26.21 4.58
C SER A 292 -8.69 24.88 3.92
N LEU A 293 -7.40 24.49 3.93
CA LEU A 293 -6.91 23.24 3.37
C LEU A 293 -7.38 22.01 4.16
N GLU A 294 -7.57 22.15 5.48
CA GLU A 294 -8.10 21.08 6.33
C GLU A 294 -9.51 20.61 5.90
N LYS A 295 -10.32 21.52 5.33
CA LYS A 295 -11.65 21.20 4.79
C LYS A 295 -11.63 20.22 3.62
N PHE A 296 -10.49 20.07 2.94
CA PHE A 296 -10.31 19.14 1.83
C PHE A 296 -9.82 17.76 2.27
N ARG A 297 -9.77 17.48 3.58
CA ARG A 297 -9.35 16.17 4.12
C ARG A 297 -10.42 15.11 3.84
N LYS A 298 -10.00 13.95 3.31
CA LYS A 298 -10.91 12.83 3.05
C LYS A 298 -11.32 12.18 4.39
N PRO A 299 -12.62 12.03 4.69
CA PRO A 299 -13.11 11.62 6.00
C PRO A 299 -12.71 10.19 6.43
N ASN A 300 -12.43 9.28 5.47
CA ASN A 300 -12.28 7.85 5.75
C ASN A 300 -10.84 7.32 5.93
N TRP A 301 -9.81 8.16 5.84
CA TRP A 301 -8.39 7.70 5.87
C TRP A 301 -7.70 7.87 7.23
N SER A 302 -8.25 8.71 8.11
CA SER A 302 -7.62 9.13 9.36
C SER A 302 -7.37 8.00 10.38
N LYS A 303 -7.92 6.80 10.17
CA LYS A 303 -7.78 5.66 11.07
C LYS A 303 -6.61 4.71 10.73
N ARG A 304 -5.97 4.79 9.55
CA ARG A 304 -4.95 3.80 9.12
C ARG A 304 -3.48 4.22 9.22
N CYS A 305 -3.15 5.49 9.45
CA CYS A 305 -1.76 5.96 9.34
C CYS A 305 -1.25 6.76 10.54
N ILE A 306 -1.39 6.25 11.78
CA ILE A 306 -0.52 6.67 12.90
C ILE A 306 -0.23 5.46 13.79
N THR A 307 0.54 4.49 13.29
CA THR A 307 1.40 3.72 14.19
C THR A 307 2.75 4.42 14.16
N ASN A 308 2.98 5.29 15.14
CA ASN A 308 4.33 5.70 15.49
C ASN A 308 5.09 4.39 15.77
N MET A 309 5.94 3.96 14.84
CA MET A 309 7.01 3.03 15.17
C MET A 309 7.92 3.77 16.14
N ASN A 310 7.60 3.68 17.42
CA ASN A 310 8.52 3.99 18.49
C ASN A 310 9.74 3.10 18.23
N ARG A 311 10.79 3.71 17.65
CA ARG A 311 12.11 3.10 17.64
C ARG A 311 12.42 2.80 19.09
N LYS A 312 12.54 1.52 19.44
CA LYS A 312 13.11 1.09 20.71
C LYS A 312 14.46 1.78 20.83
N ILE A 313 14.54 2.73 21.76
CA ILE A 313 15.78 3.35 22.16
C ILE A 313 16.45 2.33 23.07
N GLU A 314 17.29 1.48 22.49
CA GLU A 314 18.41 0.90 23.23
C GLU A 314 19.44 2.00 23.40
N LYS A 315 19.70 2.45 24.64
CA LYS A 315 20.97 3.08 24.99
C LYS A 315 21.36 2.76 26.43
N GLY A 316 22.35 1.89 26.54
CA GLY A 316 23.33 1.97 27.61
C GLY A 316 24.15 3.26 27.52
N LYS A 317 24.53 3.74 28.70
CA LYS A 317 25.63 4.64 29.08
C LYS A 317 26.34 5.38 27.93
N ASP A 318 26.11 6.69 27.82
CA ASP A 318 27.21 7.63 28.05
C ASP A 318 26.73 9.06 28.35
N LYS A 319 27.65 9.76 29.00
CA LYS A 319 27.59 10.94 29.87
C LYS A 319 27.11 12.25 29.20
N VAL A 320 26.49 13.10 30.04
CA VAL A 320 26.65 14.58 30.18
C VAL A 320 25.34 15.40 30.12
N ILE A 321 25.01 15.96 31.29
CA ILE A 321 24.35 17.25 31.61
C ILE A 321 23.04 17.57 30.90
N LYS A 322 21.94 17.58 31.68
CA LYS A 322 20.91 18.61 31.59
C LYS A 322 20.42 19.00 32.98
N MET A 323 20.52 20.28 33.28
CA MET A 323 19.71 20.94 34.30
C MET A 323 18.51 21.59 33.57
N GLU A 324 17.40 21.66 34.31
CA GLU A 324 16.19 22.47 34.10
C GLU A 324 15.02 21.87 33.29
N ASN A 325 14.16 21.21 34.07
CA ASN A 325 12.81 21.64 34.49
C ASN A 325 11.59 21.65 33.54
N ASN A 326 10.61 20.90 34.05
CA ASN A 326 9.16 21.12 34.11
C ASN A 326 8.28 20.75 32.92
N SER A 327 7.52 19.66 33.09
CA SER A 327 6.09 19.77 33.46
C SER A 327 5.54 18.39 33.82
N TYR A 328 5.02 18.25 35.04
CA TYR A 328 4.48 17.01 35.61
C TYR A 328 2.97 17.01 35.44
N ASP A 329 2.42 15.93 34.89
CA ASP A 329 1.00 15.60 35.01
C ASP A 329 0.86 14.27 35.76
N VAL A 330 0.07 14.31 36.83
CA VAL A 330 0.00 13.32 37.92
C VAL A 330 -1.28 12.52 37.73
N LYS A 331 -1.17 11.21 37.47
CA LYS A 331 -2.05 10.10 37.91
C LYS A 331 -1.86 8.83 37.07
N SER A 332 -0.87 8.02 37.42
CA SER A 332 -0.86 6.55 37.22
C SER A 332 0.48 5.98 37.72
N GLN A 333 0.68 5.95 39.04
CA GLN A 333 1.86 5.27 39.58
C GLN A 333 1.60 3.75 39.58
N THR A 334 2.22 3.08 38.60
CA THR A 334 2.34 1.63 38.55
C THR A 334 3.21 1.10 39.70
N PRO A 335 3.01 -0.15 40.16
CA PRO A 335 3.80 -0.77 41.24
C PRO A 335 5.32 -0.73 41.00
N SER A 336 5.77 -0.62 39.74
CA SER A 336 7.18 -0.46 39.36
C SER A 336 7.83 0.83 39.89
N ASN A 337 7.09 1.94 40.03
CA ASN A 337 7.65 3.18 40.57
C ASN A 337 7.90 3.08 42.08
N ARG A 338 7.09 2.26 42.78
CA ARG A 338 7.21 2.08 44.23
C ARG A 338 8.45 1.26 44.59
N VAL A 339 8.76 0.22 43.81
CA VAL A 339 9.99 -0.56 43.99
C VAL A 339 11.25 0.32 43.80
N SER A 340 11.24 1.27 42.85
CA SER A 340 12.35 2.22 42.71
C SER A 340 12.50 3.17 43.90
N LEU A 341 11.39 3.70 44.43
CA LEU A 341 11.42 4.58 45.60
C LEU A 341 11.90 3.83 46.86
N ILE A 342 11.47 2.58 47.03
CA ILE A 342 11.93 1.72 48.13
C ILE A 342 13.44 1.49 48.03
N SER A 343 13.95 1.17 46.83
CA SER A 343 15.38 0.96 46.61
C SER A 343 16.22 2.20 46.89
N GLN A 344 15.70 3.40 46.59
CA GLN A 344 16.41 4.67 46.82
C GLN A 344 16.52 5.00 48.31
N VAL A 345 15.46 4.76 49.10
CA VAL A 345 15.52 4.91 50.56
C VAL A 345 16.45 3.86 51.16
N GLN A 346 16.41 2.62 50.66
CA GLN A 346 17.27 1.54 51.13
C GLN A 346 18.76 1.76 50.79
N GLU A 347 19.08 2.44 49.69
CA GLU A 347 20.46 2.82 49.35
C GLU A 347 21.06 3.79 50.37
N LEU A 348 20.25 4.73 50.88
CA LEU A 348 20.68 5.68 51.91
C LEU A 348 20.69 5.05 53.31
N LEU A 349 19.76 4.13 53.57
CA LEU A 349 19.52 3.54 54.88
C LEU A 349 19.39 2.01 54.72
N PRO A 350 20.52 1.30 54.54
CA PRO A 350 20.51 -0.13 54.22
C PRO A 350 20.04 -1.03 55.36
N HIS A 351 19.88 -0.48 56.57
CA HIS A 351 19.42 -1.19 57.76
C HIS A 351 17.90 -1.31 57.85
N LEU A 352 17.14 -0.70 56.93
CA LEU A 352 15.68 -0.74 56.91
C LEU A 352 15.17 -1.78 55.91
N GLY A 353 14.16 -2.54 56.34
CA GLY A 353 13.46 -3.52 55.51
C GLY A 353 12.63 -2.85 54.41
N SER A 354 12.63 -3.44 53.22
CA SER A 354 11.87 -2.95 52.06
C SER A 354 10.36 -2.95 52.29
N GLY A 355 9.84 -3.88 53.11
CA GLY A 355 8.43 -3.93 53.55
C GLY A 355 8.06 -2.75 54.44
N PHE A 356 8.93 -2.39 55.38
CA PHE A 356 8.75 -1.24 56.24
C PHE A 356 8.73 0.07 55.44
N ILE A 357 9.68 0.25 54.52
CA ILE A 357 9.75 1.42 53.64
C ILE A 357 8.50 1.52 52.74
N ALA A 358 7.97 0.40 52.23
CA ALA A 358 6.76 0.40 51.43
C ALA A 358 5.53 0.91 52.18
N ARG A 359 5.41 0.58 53.48
CA ARG A 359 4.33 1.08 54.35
C ARG A 359 4.49 2.57 54.65
N LEU A 360 5.71 3.04 54.89
CA LEU A 360 5.99 4.48 55.04
C LEU A 360 5.61 5.27 53.77
N LEU A 361 6.03 4.79 52.60
CA LEU A 361 5.67 5.42 51.33
C LEU A 361 4.16 5.44 51.08
N THR A 362 3.42 4.43 51.56
CA THR A 362 1.95 4.44 51.51
C THR A 362 1.35 5.57 52.35
N GLN A 363 1.91 5.80 53.55
CA GLN A 363 1.38 6.79 54.49
C GLN A 363 1.67 8.23 54.06
N TYR A 364 2.81 8.47 53.40
CA TYR A 364 3.26 9.79 52.97
C TYR A 364 3.06 10.05 51.47
N GLU A 365 2.12 9.34 50.83
CA GLU A 365 1.73 9.52 49.42
C GLU A 365 2.91 9.45 48.43
N ASP A 366 3.80 8.47 48.61
CA ASP A 366 5.00 8.22 47.79
C ASP A 366 6.00 9.41 47.74
N ASN A 367 5.94 10.34 48.70
CA ASN A 367 6.90 11.45 48.83
C ASN A 367 8.18 11.06 49.59
N LEU A 368 9.26 10.84 48.84
CA LEU A 368 10.54 10.36 49.37
C LEU A 368 11.22 11.31 50.37
N GLU A 369 11.23 12.62 50.10
CA GLU A 369 11.91 13.61 50.94
C GLU A 369 11.30 13.71 52.35
N VAL A 370 9.97 13.64 52.42
CA VAL A 370 9.23 13.68 53.69
C VAL A 370 9.49 12.41 54.49
N VAL A 371 9.52 11.25 53.82
CA VAL A 371 9.84 9.96 54.46
C VAL A 371 11.27 9.97 55.03
N ILE A 372 12.26 10.49 54.29
CA ILE A 372 13.65 10.55 54.75
C ILE A 372 13.80 11.54 55.91
N SER A 373 13.18 12.72 55.84
CA SER A 373 13.24 13.72 56.93
C SER A 373 12.66 13.15 58.23
N HIS A 374 11.48 12.53 58.20
CA HIS A 374 10.89 11.91 59.39
C HIS A 374 11.72 10.74 59.93
N LEU A 375 12.41 10.01 59.06
CA LEU A 375 13.25 8.89 59.47
C LEU A 375 14.57 9.35 60.11
N LEU A 376 15.18 10.41 59.58
CA LEU A 376 16.40 11.02 60.16
C LEU A 376 16.11 11.78 61.45
N GLU A 377 14.96 12.44 61.56
CA GLU A 377 14.55 13.19 62.75
C GLU A 377 13.97 12.30 63.86
N GLY A 378 13.67 11.03 63.56
CA GLY A 378 13.06 10.10 64.52
C GLY A 378 11.62 10.46 64.91
N SER A 379 10.93 11.27 64.10
CA SER A 379 9.57 11.78 64.36
C SER A 379 8.47 10.94 63.71
N LEU A 380 8.64 9.62 63.73
CA LEU A 380 7.67 8.70 63.14
C LEU A 380 6.40 8.61 64.01
N PRO A 381 5.20 8.56 63.39
CA PRO A 381 3.97 8.33 64.13
C PRO A 381 4.02 7.05 64.97
N PRO A 382 3.41 7.00 66.17
CA PRO A 382 3.55 5.89 67.11
C PRO A 382 2.95 4.56 66.61
N HIS A 383 2.18 4.58 65.53
CA HIS A 383 1.65 3.38 64.87
C HIS A 383 2.63 2.76 63.86
N LEU A 384 3.63 3.53 63.39
CA LEU A 384 4.68 3.06 62.47
C LEU A 384 5.95 2.66 63.22
N GLU A 385 6.24 3.26 64.37
CA GLU A 385 7.43 2.92 65.17
C GLU A 385 7.34 1.53 65.84
N LYS A 386 6.12 1.02 66.06
CA LYS A 386 5.87 -0.31 66.63
C LYS A 386 5.99 -1.46 65.61
N LEU A 387 6.15 -1.15 64.33
CA LEU A 387 6.32 -2.15 63.28
C LEU A 387 7.76 -2.66 63.23
N ASP A 388 7.94 -3.89 62.73
CA ASP A 388 9.27 -4.47 62.59
C ASP A 388 10.06 -3.70 61.51
N LYS A 389 11.16 -3.07 61.93
CA LYS A 389 12.01 -2.23 61.07
C LYS A 389 12.73 -3.05 59.99
N ASN A 390 12.81 -4.37 60.15
CA ASN A 390 13.47 -5.29 59.22
C ASN A 390 12.51 -6.11 58.36
N GLU A 391 11.21 -5.78 58.33
CA GLU A 391 10.21 -6.54 57.57
C GLU A 391 10.57 -6.59 56.06
N PRO A 392 10.83 -7.78 55.48
CA PRO A 392 11.09 -7.92 54.06
C PRO A 392 9.77 -7.86 53.27
N LEU A 393 9.82 -7.34 52.03
CA LEU A 393 8.65 -7.25 51.15
C LEU A 393 8.18 -8.66 50.75
N GLU A 394 6.99 -9.10 51.19
CA GLU A 394 6.40 -10.36 50.73
C GLU A 394 5.97 -10.26 49.26
N ASN A 395 6.65 -11.00 48.38
CA ASN A 395 6.23 -11.17 46.98
C ASN A 395 5.23 -12.34 46.85
N ILE A 396 4.27 -12.09 45.96
CA ILE A 396 3.18 -12.97 45.54
C ILE A 396 3.71 -14.35 45.09
N LYS A 397 3.37 -15.38 45.87
CA LYS A 397 3.34 -16.84 45.58
C LYS A 397 4.28 -17.37 44.47
N GLU A 398 5.43 -17.88 44.89
CA GLU A 398 6.13 -18.98 44.21
C GLU A 398 5.86 -20.28 45.00
N ASP A 399 5.06 -21.20 44.43
CA ASP A 399 4.93 -22.56 44.94
C ASP A 399 6.16 -23.38 44.53
N LYS A 400 6.80 -23.98 45.54
CA LYS A 400 7.99 -24.82 45.44
C LYS A 400 7.61 -26.21 44.97
N SER A 401 8.32 -26.73 43.97
CA SER A 401 8.53 -28.16 43.77
C SER A 401 9.98 -28.42 43.36
N THR A 402 10.70 -29.07 44.27
CA THR A 402 12.07 -29.56 44.19
C THR A 402 12.23 -30.62 43.09
N HIS A 403 13.27 -30.55 42.25
CA HIS A 403 14.21 -31.66 41.95
C HIS A 403 15.25 -31.31 40.88
N ASN A 404 16.52 -31.45 41.29
CA ASN A 404 17.70 -31.97 40.57
C ASN A 404 18.26 -31.34 39.27
N PHE A 405 19.60 -31.28 39.27
CA PHE A 405 20.53 -30.84 38.24
C PHE A 405 20.45 -31.67 36.94
N GLU A 406 20.31 -31.02 35.77
CA GLU A 406 21.04 -31.27 34.51
C GLU A 406 20.72 -30.14 33.49
N PRO A 407 21.63 -29.73 32.57
CA PRO A 407 21.43 -28.54 31.75
C PRO A 407 20.67 -28.85 30.46
N GLU A 408 19.42 -28.40 30.34
CA GLU A 408 18.68 -28.44 29.07
C GLU A 408 18.28 -27.05 28.56
N GLU A 409 18.49 -26.88 27.26
CA GLU A 409 18.19 -25.73 26.43
C GLU A 409 16.68 -25.40 26.44
N SER A 410 16.26 -24.36 27.17
CA SER A 410 14.89 -23.85 27.04
C SER A 410 14.81 -22.87 25.86
N GLN A 411 14.41 -23.42 24.72
CA GLN A 411 14.00 -22.72 23.51
C GLN A 411 12.85 -21.74 23.81
N HIS A 412 13.06 -20.46 23.52
CA HIS A 412 11.98 -19.49 23.39
C HIS A 412 11.19 -19.80 22.10
N VAL A 413 10.11 -20.56 22.21
CA VAL A 413 9.20 -20.82 21.08
C VAL A 413 8.36 -19.58 20.81
N LEU A 414 8.80 -18.78 19.84
CA LEU A 414 7.91 -17.90 19.09
C LEU A 414 6.79 -18.76 18.47
N PRO A 415 5.53 -18.29 18.38
CA PRO A 415 4.48 -19.07 17.73
C PRO A 415 4.86 -19.35 16.27
N THR A 416 5.28 -20.59 16.00
CA THR A 416 5.62 -21.06 14.66
C THR A 416 4.33 -21.18 13.86
N ARG A 417 4.29 -20.54 12.69
CA ARG A 417 3.16 -20.68 11.76
C ARG A 417 3.05 -22.14 11.34
N ARG A 418 1.96 -22.81 11.72
CA ARG A 418 1.67 -24.16 11.27
C ARG A 418 1.06 -24.14 9.87
N ASN A 419 1.56 -24.99 8.98
CA ASN A 419 0.97 -25.21 7.66
C ASN A 419 -0.05 -26.39 7.71
N VAL A 420 -0.86 -26.56 6.65
CA VAL A 420 -1.93 -27.59 6.60
C VAL A 420 -1.37 -29.02 6.51
N TYR A 421 -0.09 -29.16 6.15
CA TYR A 421 0.62 -30.44 5.99
C TYR A 421 1.51 -30.77 7.21
N ASP A 422 1.56 -29.91 8.23
CA ASP A 422 2.36 -30.14 9.43
C ASP A 422 1.81 -31.34 10.19
N ASN A 423 2.67 -32.31 10.47
CA ASN A 423 2.37 -33.61 11.04
C ASN A 423 1.52 -34.53 10.15
N ASP A 424 1.54 -34.39 8.83
CA ASP A 424 0.99 -35.44 7.97
C ASP A 424 1.93 -36.66 7.86
N GLU A 425 1.55 -37.72 7.13
CA GLU A 425 2.37 -38.94 6.97
C GLU A 425 3.71 -38.63 6.28
N PHE A 426 3.72 -37.63 5.40
CA PHE A 426 4.87 -37.23 4.59
C PHE A 426 5.85 -36.35 5.40
N ASP A 427 5.32 -35.40 6.18
CA ASP A 427 6.06 -34.54 7.10
C ASP A 427 6.71 -35.34 8.23
N ARG A 428 6.01 -36.38 8.72
CA ARG A 428 6.56 -37.34 9.70
C ARG A 428 7.50 -38.39 9.09
N LEU A 429 7.81 -38.30 7.79
CA LEU A 429 8.66 -39.24 7.06
C LEU A 429 8.21 -40.72 7.20
N ALA A 430 6.93 -40.94 7.47
CA ALA A 430 6.35 -42.26 7.69
C ALA A 430 5.86 -42.93 6.38
N VAL A 431 5.96 -42.22 5.25
CA VAL A 431 5.55 -42.72 3.94
C VAL A 431 6.53 -43.79 3.44
N LYS A 432 5.98 -44.93 3.02
CA LYS A 432 6.75 -46.00 2.36
C LYS A 432 7.40 -45.48 1.07
N THR A 433 8.70 -45.73 0.91
CA THR A 433 9.52 -45.26 -0.23
C THR A 433 8.99 -45.66 -1.61
N SER A 434 8.14 -46.69 -1.70
CA SER A 434 7.48 -47.11 -2.93
C SER A 434 6.36 -46.17 -3.40
N ARG A 435 5.84 -45.30 -2.52
CA ARG A 435 4.83 -44.27 -2.84
C ARG A 435 5.44 -42.90 -3.15
N ILE A 436 6.75 -42.76 -2.94
CA ILE A 436 7.48 -41.50 -3.16
C ILE A 436 8.08 -41.56 -4.56
N HIS A 437 7.59 -40.69 -5.45
CA HIS A 437 8.13 -40.57 -6.81
C HIS A 437 8.77 -39.20 -6.99
N PHE A 438 10.02 -39.18 -7.47
CA PHE A 438 10.70 -37.95 -7.85
C PHE A 438 10.58 -37.73 -9.35
N GLY A 439 9.98 -36.61 -9.75
CA GLY A 439 9.84 -36.20 -11.16
C GLY A 439 8.54 -36.67 -11.85
N ARG A 440 8.44 -36.39 -13.15
CA ARG A 440 7.24 -36.65 -13.96
C ARG A 440 7.18 -38.14 -14.35
N HIS A 441 6.25 -38.88 -13.75
CA HIS A 441 5.99 -40.29 -14.07
C HIS A 441 5.54 -40.44 -15.54
N SER A 442 6.27 -41.26 -16.30
CA SER A 442 5.92 -41.66 -17.67
C SER A 442 5.41 -43.10 -17.66
N SER A 443 4.16 -43.31 -17.25
CA SER A 443 3.51 -44.61 -17.46
C SER A 443 2.77 -44.60 -18.79
N GLN A 444 3.33 -45.34 -19.74
CA GLN A 444 2.52 -46.01 -20.75
C GLN A 444 1.64 -47.05 -20.05
N THR A 445 0.35 -47.05 -20.42
CA THR A 445 -0.59 -48.19 -20.38
C THR A 445 -0.78 -48.95 -19.06
N SER A 446 -1.86 -48.57 -18.37
CA SER A 446 -2.97 -49.43 -17.96
C SER A 446 -2.77 -50.95 -17.97
N GLU A 447 -2.43 -51.53 -16.81
CA GLU A 447 -2.96 -52.82 -16.39
C GLU A 447 -3.37 -52.72 -14.91
N CYS A 448 -4.54 -52.10 -14.69
CA CYS A 448 -5.26 -52.27 -13.43
C CYS A 448 -6.12 -53.53 -13.60
N SER A 449 -5.72 -54.61 -12.92
CA SER A 449 -6.60 -55.75 -12.71
C SER A 449 -7.87 -55.28 -12.02
N ARG A 450 -8.98 -55.70 -12.60
CA ARG A 450 -10.35 -55.43 -12.22
C ARG A 450 -10.56 -55.96 -10.80
N ASP A 451 -10.92 -55.09 -9.84
CA ASP A 451 -11.97 -55.37 -8.84
C ASP A 451 -12.13 -54.31 -7.73
N ASP A 452 -11.32 -53.24 -7.64
CA ASP A 452 -11.64 -52.08 -6.77
C ASP A 452 -12.17 -50.87 -7.56
N CYS A 453 -13.27 -51.12 -8.28
CA CYS A 453 -14.08 -50.11 -8.95
C CYS A 453 -15.07 -49.45 -7.96
N LEU A 454 -14.60 -48.60 -7.05
CA LEU A 454 -15.49 -47.68 -6.29
C LEU A 454 -14.99 -46.23 -6.16
N SER A 455 -13.94 -45.84 -6.89
CA SER A 455 -13.53 -44.42 -6.99
C SER A 455 -13.19 -44.02 -8.43
N VAL A 456 -13.97 -44.51 -9.39
CA VAL A 456 -14.17 -43.77 -10.64
C VAL A 456 -15.07 -42.61 -10.27
N VAL A 457 -14.48 -41.59 -9.64
CA VAL A 457 -15.10 -40.28 -9.49
C VAL A 457 -15.59 -39.90 -10.88
N ASN A 458 -16.91 -39.84 -11.01
CA ASN A 458 -17.66 -39.67 -12.23
C ASN A 458 -17.04 -38.57 -13.09
N LYS A 459 -16.19 -38.96 -14.05
CA LYS A 459 -15.61 -38.01 -15.02
C LYS A 459 -16.71 -37.27 -15.75
N THR A 460 -17.85 -37.91 -15.96
CA THR A 460 -19.05 -37.31 -16.51
C THR A 460 -19.66 -36.25 -15.58
N ALA A 461 -19.69 -36.48 -14.26
CA ALA A 461 -20.16 -35.49 -13.29
C ALA A 461 -19.19 -34.31 -13.12
N ILE A 462 -17.88 -34.55 -13.20
CA ILE A 462 -16.87 -33.48 -13.17
C ILE A 462 -16.95 -32.65 -14.46
N ILE A 463 -17.11 -33.30 -15.63
CA ILE A 463 -17.24 -32.60 -16.92
C ILE A 463 -18.58 -31.86 -17.01
N SER A 464 -19.67 -32.41 -16.46
CA SER A 464 -20.95 -31.70 -16.39
C SER A 464 -20.91 -30.55 -15.40
N ALA A 465 -20.22 -30.71 -14.26
CA ALA A 465 -20.02 -29.62 -13.30
C ALA A 465 -19.16 -28.51 -13.90
N LEU A 466 -18.07 -28.84 -14.61
CA LEU A 466 -17.22 -27.87 -15.31
C LEU A 466 -17.93 -27.19 -16.48
N ALA A 467 -18.88 -27.86 -17.15
CA ALA A 467 -19.70 -27.25 -18.19
C ALA A 467 -20.81 -26.35 -17.62
N ALA A 468 -21.22 -26.58 -16.37
CA ALA A 468 -22.14 -25.73 -15.62
C ALA A 468 -21.44 -24.52 -14.96
N PHE A 469 -20.11 -24.57 -14.79
CA PHE A 469 -19.31 -23.41 -14.40
C PHE A 469 -19.00 -22.55 -15.63
N ASP A 470 -19.84 -21.54 -15.89
CA ASP A 470 -19.52 -20.47 -16.83
C ASP A 470 -18.46 -19.55 -16.21
N SER A 471 -17.27 -19.49 -16.79
CA SER A 471 -16.16 -18.66 -16.29
C SER A 471 -16.39 -17.15 -16.50
N ASN A 472 -17.56 -16.74 -17.00
CA ASN A 472 -18.00 -15.36 -17.10
C ASN A 472 -19.03 -14.96 -16.02
N ASP A 473 -19.37 -15.86 -15.09
CA ASP A 473 -20.32 -15.61 -13.99
C ASP A 473 -19.57 -15.16 -12.71
N ASP A 474 -18.70 -14.17 -12.86
CA ASP A 474 -18.19 -13.36 -11.74
C ASP A 474 -19.16 -12.19 -11.54
N GLU A 475 -20.37 -12.52 -11.07
CA GLU A 475 -21.30 -11.52 -10.56
C GLU A 475 -20.70 -10.95 -9.28
N ARG A 476 -20.24 -9.70 -9.40
CA ARG A 476 -19.74 -8.89 -8.30
C ARG A 476 -20.81 -8.82 -7.20
N ASP A 477 -20.47 -9.29 -6.01
CA ASP A 477 -21.31 -9.23 -4.80
C ASP A 477 -21.70 -7.76 -4.49
N ASP A 478 -22.94 -7.40 -4.80
CA ASP A 478 -23.54 -6.07 -4.68
C ASP A 478 -24.09 -5.78 -3.27
N THR A 479 -23.89 -6.71 -2.33
CA THR A 479 -24.27 -6.59 -0.91
C THR A 479 -23.64 -5.37 -0.21
N TYR A 480 -22.60 -4.77 -0.80
CA TYR A 480 -21.92 -3.58 -0.26
C TYR A 480 -21.94 -2.34 -1.18
N ASP A 481 -22.77 -2.34 -2.22
CA ASP A 481 -22.96 -1.15 -3.08
C ASP A 481 -24.13 -0.25 -2.60
N ILE A 482 -24.82 -0.66 -1.53
CA ILE A 482 -25.96 0.05 -0.95
C ILE A 482 -25.48 0.94 0.20
N GLU A 483 -24.72 2.00 -0.06
CA GLU A 483 -24.54 3.10 0.90
C GLU A 483 -23.92 4.35 0.23
N ASP A 484 -24.73 5.11 -0.51
CA ASP A 484 -24.67 6.57 -0.40
C ASP A 484 -26.08 7.18 -0.46
N ILE A 485 -26.59 7.50 0.73
CA ILE A 485 -27.80 8.28 0.95
C ILE A 485 -27.35 9.72 1.23
N GLY A 486 -27.69 10.65 0.32
CA GLY A 486 -27.66 12.09 0.59
C GLY A 486 -27.20 12.90 -0.63
N GLY A 487 -28.05 13.13 -1.63
CA GLY A 487 -28.89 14.34 -1.70
C GLY A 487 -28.08 15.54 -2.21
N THR A 488 -28.35 16.15 -3.36
CA THR A 488 -29.47 17.11 -3.54
C THR A 488 -29.48 17.59 -5.00
N VAL A 489 -30.69 17.85 -5.48
CA VAL A 489 -31.17 18.26 -6.80
C VAL A 489 -30.49 19.50 -7.45
N ASP A 490 -30.29 19.46 -8.77
CA ASP A 490 -30.79 20.50 -9.68
C ASP A 490 -31.00 19.95 -11.12
N LEU A 491 -32.08 20.42 -11.75
CA LEU A 491 -32.78 19.87 -12.90
C LEU A 491 -32.51 20.71 -14.16
N THR A 492 -31.69 20.25 -15.11
CA THR A 492 -31.75 20.76 -16.51
C THR A 492 -31.07 19.83 -17.54
N ASN A 493 -31.72 18.72 -17.91
CA ASN A 493 -31.76 18.19 -19.29
C ASN A 493 -32.61 16.91 -19.37
N PRO A 494 -33.67 16.83 -20.20
CA PRO A 494 -34.52 15.65 -20.27
C PRO A 494 -34.26 14.87 -21.56
N GLU A 495 -33.07 14.31 -21.79
CA GLU A 495 -32.84 13.41 -22.93
C GLU A 495 -31.49 12.68 -22.83
N GLU A 496 -31.34 11.80 -21.82
CA GLU A 496 -30.42 10.64 -21.77
C GLU A 496 -30.24 10.23 -20.30
N ASN A 497 -31.06 9.30 -19.80
CA ASN A 497 -30.74 8.36 -18.72
C ASN A 497 -32.02 7.61 -18.33
N LEU A 498 -32.37 6.61 -19.12
CA LEU A 498 -33.27 5.55 -18.67
C LEU A 498 -32.40 4.31 -18.47
N GLU A 499 -32.35 3.88 -17.21
CA GLU A 499 -31.80 2.62 -16.67
C GLU A 499 -30.68 2.86 -15.64
N ILE A 500 -31.09 3.05 -14.38
CA ILE A 500 -30.71 2.27 -13.18
C ILE A 500 -31.46 2.94 -12.01
N HIS A 501 -32.72 2.56 -11.82
CA HIS A 501 -33.43 2.74 -10.56
C HIS A 501 -33.93 1.37 -10.15
N THR A 502 -33.56 0.91 -8.97
CA THR A 502 -34.19 -0.25 -8.32
C THR A 502 -35.69 0.03 -8.25
N PRO A 503 -36.55 -0.76 -8.92
CA PRO A 503 -37.96 -0.46 -8.99
C PRO A 503 -38.55 -0.59 -7.60
N SER A 504 -39.10 0.51 -7.08
CA SER A 504 -39.86 0.51 -5.83
C SER A 504 -40.93 -0.58 -5.90
N GLN A 505 -41.27 -1.19 -4.76
CA GLN A 505 -42.31 -2.22 -4.69
C GLN A 505 -43.64 -1.78 -5.36
N THR A 506 -43.94 -0.47 -5.31
CA THR A 506 -45.06 0.19 -6.00
C THR A 506 -44.91 0.25 -7.53
N GLN A 507 -43.70 0.44 -8.07
CA GLN A 507 -43.44 0.39 -9.51
C GLN A 507 -43.60 -1.04 -10.04
N ASN A 508 -43.11 -2.04 -9.30
CA ASN A 508 -43.31 -3.44 -9.66
C ASN A 508 -44.80 -3.83 -9.68
N LEU A 509 -45.58 -3.38 -8.69
CA LEU A 509 -47.03 -3.63 -8.65
C LEU A 509 -47.76 -2.92 -9.79
N ASN A 510 -47.37 -1.69 -10.11
CA ASN A 510 -47.93 -0.95 -11.23
C ASN A 510 -47.60 -1.62 -12.56
N ASP A 511 -46.36 -2.08 -12.77
CA ASP A 511 -45.93 -2.78 -13.97
C ASP A 511 -46.71 -4.09 -14.18
N ASP A 512 -46.98 -4.84 -13.11
CA ASP A 512 -47.75 -6.08 -13.19
C ASP A 512 -49.22 -5.80 -13.57
N ILE A 513 -49.85 -4.75 -13.00
CA ILE A 513 -51.22 -4.33 -13.34
C ILE A 513 -51.29 -3.82 -14.79
N LEU A 514 -50.32 -3.00 -15.22
CA LEU A 514 -50.23 -2.49 -16.59
C LEU A 514 -50.04 -3.64 -17.58
N PHE A 515 -49.17 -4.60 -17.26
CA PHE A 515 -48.89 -5.76 -18.09
C PHE A 515 -50.10 -6.69 -18.23
N GLN A 516 -50.83 -6.97 -17.15
CA GLN A 516 -52.07 -7.76 -17.22
C GLN A 516 -53.14 -7.10 -18.10
N ASN A 517 -53.30 -5.78 -17.98
CA ASN A 517 -54.25 -5.01 -18.80
C ASN A 517 -53.80 -4.91 -20.26
N PHE A 518 -52.49 -4.80 -20.51
CA PHE A 518 -51.92 -4.78 -21.87
C PHE A 518 -52.12 -6.12 -22.59
N LYS A 519 -51.94 -7.24 -21.87
CA LYS A 519 -52.20 -8.60 -22.39
C LYS A 519 -53.69 -8.86 -22.65
N SER A 520 -54.56 -8.29 -21.81
CA SER A 520 -56.01 -8.48 -21.93
C SER A 520 -56.65 -7.60 -23.01
N ASN A 521 -56.30 -6.31 -23.05
CA ASN A 521 -56.87 -5.33 -23.99
C ASN A 521 -55.82 -4.27 -24.39
N PRO A 522 -55.06 -4.50 -25.47
CA PRO A 522 -53.98 -3.60 -25.88
C PRO A 522 -54.47 -2.24 -26.39
N GLU A 523 -55.73 -2.15 -26.86
CA GLU A 523 -56.34 -0.91 -27.38
C GLU A 523 -56.46 0.19 -26.32
N VAL A 524 -56.51 -0.18 -25.03
CA VAL A 524 -56.59 0.78 -23.91
C VAL A 524 -55.32 1.64 -23.78
N PHE A 525 -54.24 1.27 -24.48
CA PHE A 525 -52.95 1.96 -24.47
C PHE A 525 -52.70 2.87 -25.67
N GLU A 526 -53.68 3.01 -26.57
CA GLU A 526 -53.55 3.88 -27.74
C GLU A 526 -53.66 5.37 -27.39
N ARG A 527 -53.02 6.20 -28.22
CA ARG A 527 -52.90 7.66 -28.02
C ARG A 527 -54.14 8.44 -28.48
N ASP A 528 -55.25 7.75 -28.73
CA ASP A 528 -56.47 8.37 -29.25
C ASP A 528 -57.24 9.12 -28.16
N GLY A 529 -57.81 10.27 -28.52
CA GLY A 529 -58.56 11.13 -27.62
C GLY A 529 -59.88 10.51 -27.13
N VAL A 530 -60.41 9.52 -27.85
CA VAL A 530 -61.56 8.72 -27.42
C VAL A 530 -61.14 7.74 -26.33
N THR A 531 -60.04 7.01 -26.54
CA THR A 531 -59.47 6.05 -25.58
C THR A 531 -59.02 6.73 -24.27
N ARG A 532 -58.42 7.92 -24.35
CA ARG A 532 -58.03 8.73 -23.18
C ARG A 532 -59.20 9.13 -22.27
N ARG A 533 -60.40 9.26 -22.84
CA ARG A 533 -61.65 9.58 -22.13
C ARG A 533 -62.48 8.34 -21.79
N GLY A 534 -62.06 7.17 -22.26
CA GLY A 534 -62.75 5.90 -22.04
C GLY A 534 -62.71 5.43 -20.58
N ILE A 535 -63.74 4.68 -20.19
CA ILE A 535 -63.93 4.20 -18.82
C ILE A 535 -62.79 3.29 -18.37
N MET A 536 -62.30 2.42 -19.26
CA MET A 536 -61.19 1.49 -18.96
C MET A 536 -59.87 2.22 -18.69
N ARG A 537 -59.58 3.28 -19.46
CA ARG A 537 -58.39 4.11 -19.25
C ARG A 537 -58.46 4.91 -17.96
N LYS A 538 -59.65 5.41 -17.60
CA LYS A 538 -59.89 6.10 -16.33
C LYS A 538 -59.67 5.15 -15.14
N LYS A 539 -60.19 3.92 -15.21
CA LYS A 539 -59.98 2.88 -14.19
C LYS A 539 -58.50 2.53 -14.02
N LEU A 540 -57.76 2.40 -15.13
CA LEU A 540 -56.33 2.09 -15.11
C LEU A 540 -55.50 3.20 -14.44
N ARG A 541 -55.87 4.47 -14.67
CA ARG A 541 -55.26 5.63 -13.98
C ARG A 541 -55.58 5.65 -12.48
N GLU A 542 -56.82 5.33 -12.11
CA GLU A 542 -57.22 5.25 -10.70
C GLU A 542 -56.48 4.12 -9.97
N GLN A 543 -56.23 3.00 -10.64
CA GLN A 543 -55.51 1.85 -10.08
C GLN A 543 -53.99 2.05 -9.98
N THR A 544 -53.37 2.70 -10.98
CA THR A 544 -51.90 2.85 -11.04
C THR A 544 -51.41 4.19 -10.52
N GLY A 545 -52.27 5.20 -10.41
CA GLY A 545 -51.90 6.58 -10.07
C GLY A 545 -51.12 7.31 -11.17
N LEU A 546 -50.97 6.73 -12.37
CA LEU A 546 -50.16 7.28 -13.47
C LEU A 546 -50.95 8.22 -14.39
N THR A 547 -50.25 9.15 -15.05
CA THR A 547 -50.86 10.03 -16.07
C THR A 547 -51.05 9.29 -17.41
N ASN A 548 -51.89 9.84 -18.29
CA ASN A 548 -52.18 9.23 -19.59
C ASN A 548 -50.91 9.09 -20.45
N GLU A 549 -50.01 10.07 -20.37
CA GLU A 549 -48.75 10.12 -21.11
C GLU A 549 -47.79 9.03 -20.63
N MET A 550 -47.73 8.79 -19.31
CA MET A 550 -46.87 7.75 -18.72
C MET A 550 -47.34 6.35 -19.13
N ILE A 551 -48.65 6.10 -19.08
CA ILE A 551 -49.19 4.79 -19.46
C ILE A 551 -49.04 4.55 -20.98
N GLU A 552 -49.19 5.58 -21.82
CA GLU A 552 -48.89 5.50 -23.26
C GLU A 552 -47.40 5.24 -23.52
N GLY A 553 -46.53 5.98 -22.84
CA GLY A 553 -45.07 5.83 -22.93
C GLY A 553 -44.61 4.43 -22.54
N TRP A 554 -45.21 3.86 -21.49
CA TRP A 554 -44.94 2.50 -21.03
C TRP A 554 -45.26 1.45 -22.12
N ALA A 555 -46.42 1.56 -22.78
CA ALA A 555 -46.77 0.63 -23.87
C ALA A 555 -45.87 0.78 -25.10
N ILE A 556 -45.41 2.00 -25.42
CA ILE A 556 -44.45 2.24 -26.50
C ILE A 556 -43.08 1.61 -26.16
N MET A 557 -42.62 1.78 -24.92
CA MET A 557 -41.39 1.19 -24.42
C MET A 557 -41.45 -0.34 -24.49
N LEU A 558 -42.57 -0.95 -24.09
CA LEU A 558 -42.77 -2.39 -24.15
C LEU A 558 -42.74 -2.93 -25.59
N LYS A 559 -43.36 -2.21 -26.54
CA LYS A 559 -43.30 -2.56 -27.98
C LYS A 559 -41.90 -2.43 -28.57
N ARG A 560 -41.09 -1.49 -28.09
CA ARG A 560 -39.71 -1.25 -28.57
C ARG A 560 -38.71 -2.25 -27.97
N ASN A 561 -38.95 -2.73 -26.75
CA ASN A 561 -38.04 -3.59 -26.00
C ASN A 561 -38.60 -5.03 -25.82
N PRO A 562 -38.38 -5.95 -26.78
CA PRO A 562 -38.90 -7.33 -26.69
C PRO A 562 -38.27 -8.17 -25.58
N LYS A 563 -37.13 -7.72 -25.01
CA LYS A 563 -36.52 -8.34 -23.82
C LYS A 563 -37.29 -8.01 -22.54
N LEU A 564 -37.76 -6.76 -22.41
CA LEU A 564 -38.57 -6.32 -21.28
C LEU A 564 -39.92 -7.03 -21.26
N LEU A 565 -40.53 -7.20 -22.44
CA LEU A 565 -41.74 -8.00 -22.62
C LEU A 565 -41.56 -9.43 -22.07
N ARG A 566 -40.50 -10.13 -22.50
CA ARG A 566 -40.20 -11.50 -22.02
C ARG A 566 -39.95 -11.56 -20.51
N LYS A 567 -39.30 -10.55 -19.93
CA LYS A 567 -39.08 -10.48 -18.47
C LYS A 567 -40.39 -10.34 -17.71
N LEU A 568 -41.31 -9.50 -18.18
CA LEU A 568 -42.63 -9.33 -17.58
C LEU A 568 -43.54 -10.55 -17.82
N GLU A 569 -43.41 -11.23 -18.96
CA GLU A 569 -44.07 -12.53 -19.22
C GLU A 569 -43.61 -13.59 -18.22
N MET A 570 -42.29 -13.77 -18.04
CA MET A 570 -41.75 -14.71 -17.06
C MET A 570 -42.21 -14.39 -15.63
N LYS A 571 -42.13 -13.11 -15.23
CA LYS A 571 -42.58 -12.65 -13.91
C LYS A 571 -44.08 -12.84 -13.70
N SER A 572 -44.90 -12.70 -14.75
CA SER A 572 -46.34 -12.94 -14.69
C SER A 572 -46.71 -14.43 -14.75
N GLU A 573 -45.86 -15.28 -15.32
CA GLU A 573 -46.01 -16.74 -15.34
C GLU A 573 -45.60 -17.38 -13.99
N GLU A 574 -44.73 -16.71 -13.24
CA GLU A 574 -44.43 -16.98 -11.83
C GLU A 574 -45.59 -16.55 -10.92
N THR A 575 -46.80 -17.08 -11.14
CA THR A 575 -47.90 -16.88 -10.18
C THR A 575 -47.55 -17.50 -8.82
N PRO A 576 -47.76 -16.80 -7.69
CA PRO A 576 -47.45 -17.30 -6.37
C PRO A 576 -48.62 -18.13 -5.86
N ASN A 577 -48.67 -19.44 -6.15
CA ASN A 577 -49.19 -20.40 -5.18
C ASN A 577 -48.86 -21.86 -5.52
N THR A 578 -48.56 -22.60 -4.46
CA THR A 578 -48.31 -24.06 -4.35
C THR A 578 -46.85 -24.50 -4.57
N GLN A 579 -46.02 -24.29 -3.54
CA GLN A 579 -44.88 -25.18 -3.30
C GLN A 579 -45.41 -26.63 -3.20
N ARG A 580 -44.97 -27.52 -4.11
CA ARG A 580 -44.97 -28.95 -3.80
C ARG A 580 -43.93 -29.16 -2.71
N GLU A 581 -44.37 -29.51 -1.51
CA GLU A 581 -43.47 -30.04 -0.48
C GLU A 581 -42.78 -31.29 -1.03
N LEU A 582 -41.51 -31.16 -1.38
CA LEU A 582 -40.64 -32.29 -1.66
C LEU A 582 -40.19 -32.87 -0.32
N ALA A 583 -40.62 -34.09 -0.02
CA ALA A 583 -40.18 -34.81 1.17
C ALA A 583 -38.65 -34.99 1.15
N LYS A 584 -38.01 -34.79 2.31
CA LYS A 584 -36.56 -34.93 2.51
C LYS A 584 -36.12 -36.35 2.14
N SER A 585 -35.42 -36.52 1.03
CA SER A 585 -34.78 -37.79 0.67
C SER A 585 -33.45 -37.94 1.40
N ALA A 586 -33.49 -38.29 2.68
CA ALA A 586 -32.34 -38.87 3.36
C ALA A 586 -32.25 -40.34 2.98
N TRP A 587 -31.16 -40.75 2.35
CA TRP A 587 -30.87 -42.15 2.04
C TRP A 587 -30.76 -42.96 3.34
N ARG A 588 -31.52 -44.05 3.45
CA ARG A 588 -31.27 -45.15 4.40
C ARG A 588 -31.18 -46.44 3.60
N ALA A 589 -30.10 -47.18 3.82
CA ALA A 589 -29.92 -48.53 3.33
C ALA A 589 -30.51 -49.50 4.35
N ASP A 590 -31.33 -50.45 3.90
CA ASP A 590 -31.24 -51.81 4.41
C ASP A 590 -31.81 -52.83 3.40
N GLU A 591 -31.24 -54.03 3.50
CA GLU A 591 -31.29 -55.16 2.58
C GLU A 591 -32.45 -56.14 2.87
N SER A 592 -32.96 -56.76 1.80
CA SER A 592 -33.55 -58.13 1.74
C SER A 592 -34.86 -58.38 2.55
N GLU A 593 -35.86 -59.18 2.15
CA GLU A 593 -35.93 -60.42 1.37
C GLU A 593 -37.29 -60.58 0.65
N GLU A 594 -37.23 -61.46 -0.34
CA GLU A 594 -38.24 -62.26 -1.05
C GLU A 594 -39.70 -62.38 -0.51
N GLN A 595 -40.70 -62.25 -1.39
CA GLN A 595 -41.50 -63.37 -1.91
C GLN A 595 -42.74 -62.94 -2.74
N ASN A 596 -42.74 -63.40 -4.00
CA ASN A 596 -43.78 -64.07 -4.77
C ASN A 596 -45.21 -63.49 -5.04
N SER A 597 -45.47 -63.35 -6.35
CA SER A 597 -46.72 -63.59 -7.10
C SER A 597 -48.00 -62.77 -6.83
N THR A 598 -48.47 -62.03 -7.85
CA THR A 598 -49.65 -62.42 -8.66
C THR A 598 -49.84 -61.50 -9.87
N ARG A 599 -50.53 -62.05 -10.87
CA ARG A 599 -50.61 -61.68 -12.29
C ARG A 599 -51.96 -61.02 -12.58
N THR A 600 -52.00 -59.88 -13.27
CA THR A 600 -53.11 -59.45 -14.16
C THR A 600 -52.58 -58.34 -15.10
N GLN A 601 -52.23 -58.61 -16.37
CA GLN A 601 -53.04 -58.56 -17.59
C GLN A 601 -53.79 -57.24 -17.88
N GLY A 602 -53.56 -56.70 -19.10
CA GLY A 602 -54.39 -55.69 -19.78
C GLY A 602 -53.58 -54.50 -20.32
N SER A 603 -52.83 -54.64 -21.44
CA SER A 603 -53.26 -54.38 -22.84
C SER A 603 -53.40 -52.87 -23.16
N SER A 604 -52.45 -52.29 -23.91
CA SER A 604 -52.51 -52.02 -25.38
C SER A 604 -53.20 -50.67 -25.69
N SER A 605 -52.69 -49.74 -26.51
CA SER A 605 -52.04 -49.87 -27.83
C SER A 605 -51.05 -48.71 -28.11
N TYR A 606 -49.87 -48.93 -28.71
CA TYR A 606 -49.52 -48.84 -30.16
C TYR A 606 -49.99 -47.54 -30.86
N PHE A 607 -49.26 -46.78 -31.69
CA PHE A 607 -48.17 -46.94 -32.69
C PHE A 607 -47.44 -45.57 -32.79
N CYS A 608 -46.11 -45.38 -32.88
CA CYS A 608 -45.07 -45.80 -33.85
C CYS A 608 -45.09 -45.08 -35.23
N VAL A 609 -44.19 -44.08 -35.35
CA VAL A 609 -43.18 -43.85 -36.42
C VAL A 609 -43.62 -43.65 -37.88
N LYS A 610 -43.11 -42.58 -38.52
CA LYS A 610 -42.30 -42.69 -39.75
C LYS A 610 -41.47 -41.44 -40.09
N ASN A 611 -40.37 -41.73 -40.79
CA ASN A 611 -39.14 -40.96 -41.00
C ASN A 611 -39.12 -40.19 -42.34
N ASN A 612 -38.11 -39.30 -42.41
CA ASN A 612 -37.23 -38.92 -43.55
C ASN A 612 -37.85 -38.18 -44.77
N GLU A 613 -37.30 -37.02 -45.15
CA GLU A 613 -36.14 -36.84 -46.06
C GLU A 613 -35.79 -35.34 -46.31
N VAL A 614 -34.48 -35.11 -46.38
CA VAL A 614 -33.63 -34.13 -47.09
C VAL A 614 -34.25 -32.97 -47.89
N ALA A 615 -33.78 -31.73 -47.61
CA ALA A 615 -33.50 -30.71 -48.63
C ALA A 615 -32.43 -29.70 -48.16
N THR A 616 -31.45 -29.46 -49.04
CA THR A 616 -30.27 -28.59 -48.93
C THR A 616 -30.54 -27.17 -49.43
N ALA A 617 -29.97 -26.13 -48.79
CA ALA A 617 -29.16 -25.05 -49.43
C ALA A 617 -28.87 -23.85 -48.50
N ASN A 618 -27.56 -23.55 -48.37
CA ASN A 618 -26.87 -22.25 -48.23
C ASN A 618 -27.39 -21.16 -47.26
N ASP A 619 -26.54 -20.75 -46.30
CA ASP A 619 -25.68 -19.57 -46.52
C ASP A 619 -24.41 -19.59 -45.64
N ARG A 620 -23.32 -19.10 -46.23
CA ARG A 620 -21.93 -19.22 -45.80
C ARG A 620 -21.44 -17.87 -45.27
N ASN A 621 -21.22 -17.71 -43.96
CA ASN A 621 -20.39 -16.59 -43.44
C ASN A 621 -19.89 -16.74 -41.98
N ALA A 622 -19.30 -17.88 -41.59
CA ALA A 622 -18.79 -18.04 -40.21
C ALA A 622 -17.44 -18.78 -40.06
N ARG A 623 -16.62 -18.92 -41.11
CA ARG A 623 -15.38 -19.74 -41.04
C ARG A 623 -14.04 -19.04 -41.28
N VAL A 624 -13.99 -17.72 -41.42
CA VAL A 624 -12.72 -17.02 -41.76
C VAL A 624 -11.94 -16.50 -40.54
N THR A 625 -12.55 -16.33 -39.36
CA THR A 625 -11.86 -15.71 -38.21
C THR A 625 -11.06 -16.66 -37.31
N ARG A 626 -11.21 -17.98 -37.43
CA ARG A 626 -10.54 -18.96 -36.53
C ARG A 626 -9.15 -19.43 -36.99
N ARG A 627 -8.79 -19.27 -38.28
CA ARG A 627 -7.48 -19.75 -38.80
C ARG A 627 -6.34 -18.71 -38.75
N ALA A 628 -6.65 -17.42 -38.62
CA ALA A 628 -5.63 -16.36 -38.62
C ALA A 628 -4.83 -16.28 -37.31
N ASN A 629 -5.38 -16.73 -36.17
CA ASN A 629 -4.76 -16.52 -34.86
C ASN A 629 -3.71 -17.59 -34.48
N HIS A 630 -3.76 -18.78 -35.10
CA HIS A 630 -2.76 -19.83 -34.84
C HIS A 630 -1.39 -19.57 -35.50
N ASN A 631 -1.34 -18.77 -36.58
CA ASN A 631 -0.09 -18.48 -37.28
C ASN A 631 0.77 -17.38 -36.62
N ARG A 632 0.25 -16.60 -35.66
CA ARG A 632 1.05 -15.63 -34.88
C ARG A 632 1.84 -16.30 -33.75
N LYS A 633 1.27 -17.31 -33.09
CA LYS A 633 1.92 -18.05 -31.98
C LYS A 633 3.14 -18.87 -32.46
N ASN A 634 3.04 -19.51 -33.63
CA ASN A 634 4.16 -20.28 -34.20
C ASN A 634 5.35 -19.41 -34.67
N LYS A 635 5.11 -18.14 -35.06
CA LYS A 635 6.21 -17.22 -35.42
C LYS A 635 6.99 -16.71 -34.21
N HIS A 636 6.36 -16.60 -33.04
CA HIS A 636 7.03 -16.22 -31.80
C HIS A 636 7.95 -17.33 -31.27
N ALA A 637 7.49 -18.59 -31.30
CA ALA A 637 8.28 -19.75 -30.91
C ALA A 637 9.53 -19.93 -31.81
N LYS A 638 9.41 -19.68 -33.12
CA LYS A 638 10.54 -19.80 -34.06
C LYS A 638 11.57 -18.67 -33.96
N LYS A 639 11.19 -17.52 -33.36
CA LYS A 639 12.10 -16.39 -33.10
C LYS A 639 12.94 -16.61 -31.84
N ILE A 640 12.38 -17.27 -30.82
CA ILE A 640 13.10 -17.64 -29.59
C ILE A 640 14.12 -18.75 -29.86
N ALA A 641 13.81 -19.71 -30.75
CA ALA A 641 14.72 -20.81 -31.08
C ALA A 641 15.95 -20.42 -31.96
N ARG A 642 15.99 -19.19 -32.51
CA ARG A 642 17.14 -18.69 -33.30
C ARG A 642 18.06 -17.73 -32.52
N GLY A 643 17.71 -17.38 -31.28
CA GLY A 643 18.52 -16.48 -30.44
C GLY A 643 19.53 -17.18 -29.51
N PHE A 644 19.66 -18.51 -29.60
CA PHE A 644 20.52 -19.31 -28.71
C PHE A 644 21.53 -20.21 -29.46
N SER A 645 21.78 -19.92 -30.73
CA SER A 645 22.89 -20.52 -31.48
C SER A 645 23.49 -19.44 -32.39
N GLY A 646 24.54 -18.79 -31.87
CA GLY A 646 25.30 -17.72 -32.50
C GLY A 646 26.34 -17.23 -31.51
#